data_AF-A0AAU1GNZ4-F1
#
_entry.id   AF-A0AAU1GNZ4-F1
#
_cell.length_a   1.000
_cell.length_b   1.000
_cell.length_c   1.000
_cell.angle_alpha   90.00
_cell.angle_beta   90.00
_cell.angle_gamma   90.00
#
_symmetry.space_group_name_H-M   'P 1'
#
loop_
_entity.id
_entity.type
_entity.pdbx_description
1 polymer ?
#
loop_
_entity_poly.entity_id
_entity_poly.type
_entity_poly.pdbx_seq_one_letter_code
_entity_poly.pdbx_strand_id
1 'polypeptide(L)'
;MEHVPSPAEELVILDRELARLDLRRSELLTRRTWLLSVLRTPGPQPAAPRFPPPAARPAAWGAGWIGTPASSGSPSAPPAPPVRTRSAQNVLLTLGGLLLAIAAIAFTLVSWGQMGIGGRSAVLTAVTVAALSAPAVLLRRGLSSTAEALGALASVLMVLDAVALYLVAVPETGGLGYAAAASAVLAVLWAAYGLLLDRLRFPLPLAVVSAQLPLLLWAWAAEADALVFSVALLATAALDCAIAVWFKGVAVRVTACAGLCVTGGAGLLVALVKSLSAGGPAAAVVPGVLLLAGAAIALAGARRAPVAVAVAAGTVAGLAAVAAVGGVAAAGVPVGWAVQVYLVCGGLVLLGVRAPLGRPAQQGLVWAAGAVTAMSVLYSAAPVAVVLVGPVAQLGRLWAGAPEGGIRGAVGATDLPWQDMAAAPVVLLTVAVALGAAYRSWEGMIRWAGPALSPRPGWRTAAGASAVVLGWAGLTVLPSALDVSFTAAVALQSVLVAGVLTVAVAALRRGTTGVALTAGVCGSVGAAGVALLSLGSEPATYAVFGALLLMFAGAATALDAPESPSSAPVLVTVQAVVTCAAVVCAGVLALAFGVSVGLASYEAAPVMLVVPAVTAGLGARLRGHPAALPLELTGGAVGLAAIVAAVEDPPFLALVLALCGVLAAATALRPERRRTAGYLATALFVLASWVRLSASGVSSPEAYTLPVTVPALVIGVLRRRRDPAASSWTAYGAGLAVTLVPALFAAWGDPHWLRPLLLGVAALVITLLGARLRLQALLVLGGTVLALDALHELAPYVVQVVGAMPRWVAPALAGVLLLAVGATYEKRLRDARRLRDALGRMR
;
A
#
# COMPACT_ATOMS: atom_id res chain seq x y z
N MET A 1 -40.17 47.50 1.06
CA MET A 1 -40.17 47.33 2.53
C MET A 1 -39.66 45.93 2.81
N GLU A 2 -38.36 45.82 3.08
CA GLU A 2 -37.73 44.56 3.48
C GLU A 2 -38.25 44.18 4.87
N HIS A 3 -38.72 42.94 5.02
CA HIS A 3 -39.18 42.39 6.29
C HIS A 3 -38.00 42.37 7.26
N VAL A 4 -38.02 43.27 8.24
CA VAL A 4 -37.13 43.18 9.40
C VAL A 4 -37.59 41.98 10.22
N PRO A 5 -36.74 40.95 10.42
CA PRO A 5 -37.11 39.76 11.17
C PRO A 5 -37.43 40.12 12.62
N SER A 6 -38.25 39.29 13.27
CA SER A 6 -38.56 39.52 14.68
C SER A 6 -37.29 39.39 15.54
N PRO A 7 -37.16 40.12 16.68
CA PRO A 7 -35.97 40.08 17.52
C PRO A 7 -35.55 38.66 17.98
N ALA A 8 -36.52 37.74 18.08
CA ALA A 8 -36.26 36.34 18.40
C ALA A 8 -35.58 35.58 17.26
N GLU A 9 -35.93 35.88 16.00
CA GLU A 9 -35.30 35.29 14.82
C GLU A 9 -33.89 35.86 14.61
N GLU A 10 -33.70 37.15 14.87
CA GLU A 10 -32.40 37.81 14.79
C GLU A 10 -31.42 37.25 15.84
N LEU A 11 -31.88 37.00 17.07
CA LEU A 11 -31.09 36.30 18.10
C LEU A 11 -30.68 34.89 17.67
N VAL A 12 -31.59 34.11 17.08
CA VAL A 12 -31.28 32.76 16.59
C VAL A 12 -30.25 32.79 15.45
N ILE A 13 -30.27 33.82 14.60
CA ILE A 13 -29.28 34.01 13.54
C ILE A 13 -27.92 34.36 14.15
N LEU A 14 -27.87 35.29 15.11
CA LEU A 14 -26.64 35.68 15.80
C LEU A 14 -26.02 34.51 16.58
N ASP A 15 -26.82 33.71 17.30
CA ASP A 15 -26.34 32.52 18.02
C ASP A 15 -25.74 31.47 17.07
N ARG A 16 -26.32 31.31 15.88
CA ARG A 16 -25.77 30.43 14.84
C ARG A 16 -24.46 30.96 14.27
N GLU A 17 -24.32 32.27 14.10
CA GLU A 17 -23.07 32.87 13.65
C GLU A 17 -21.97 32.76 14.70
N LEU A 18 -22.29 33.00 15.97
CA LEU A 18 -21.36 32.80 17.08
C LEU A 18 -20.90 31.34 17.17
N ALA A 19 -21.82 30.38 17.05
CA ALA A 19 -21.47 28.95 17.03
C ALA A 19 -20.54 28.58 15.85
N ARG A 20 -20.75 29.18 14.67
CA ARG A 20 -19.86 29.00 13.50
C ARG A 20 -18.47 29.58 13.75
N LEU A 21 -18.38 30.75 14.36
CA LEU A 21 -17.09 31.37 14.70
C LEU A 21 -16.31 30.55 15.72
N ASP A 22 -16.99 29.98 16.72
CA ASP A 22 -16.35 29.12 17.72
C ASP A 22 -15.85 27.79 17.14
N LEU A 23 -16.63 27.17 16.24
CA LEU A 23 -16.17 26.00 15.48
C LEU A 23 -14.90 26.35 14.69
N ARG A 24 -14.90 27.47 13.97
CA ARG A 24 -13.74 27.89 13.17
C ARG A 24 -12.51 28.18 14.03
N ARG A 25 -12.69 28.79 15.20
CA ARG A 25 -11.62 29.03 16.18
C ARG A 25 -11.00 27.71 16.66
N SER A 26 -11.82 26.70 16.94
CA SER A 26 -11.35 25.39 17.40
C SER A 26 -10.51 24.65 16.35
N GLU A 27 -10.90 24.73 15.07
CA GLU A 27 -10.14 24.16 13.95
C GLU A 27 -8.75 24.81 13.82
N LEU A 28 -8.69 26.15 13.91
CA LEU A 28 -7.44 26.89 13.80
C LEU A 28 -6.48 26.58 14.96
N LEU A 29 -7.00 26.44 16.19
CA LEU A 29 -6.19 26.05 17.34
C LEU A 29 -5.67 24.62 17.23
N THR A 30 -6.48 23.69 16.73
CA THR A 30 -6.06 22.30 16.47
C THR A 30 -4.94 22.27 15.43
N ARG A 31 -5.10 23.01 14.33
CA ARG A 31 -4.09 23.10 13.27
C ARG A 31 -2.79 23.76 13.74
N ARG A 32 -2.87 24.81 14.57
CA ARG A 32 -1.70 25.44 15.20
C ARG A 32 -0.94 24.44 16.08
N THR A 33 -1.66 23.68 16.91
CA THR A 33 -1.05 22.70 17.82
C THR A 33 -0.37 21.58 17.04
N TRP A 34 -1.00 21.11 15.96
CA TRP A 34 -0.41 20.15 15.04
C TRP A 34 0.86 20.70 14.38
N LEU A 35 0.83 21.93 13.85
CA LEU A 35 2.01 22.58 13.26
C LEU A 35 3.16 22.73 14.27
N LEU A 36 2.86 23.09 15.52
CA LEU A 36 3.85 23.16 16.58
C LEU A 36 4.43 21.78 16.93
N SER A 37 3.62 20.71 16.85
CA SER A 37 4.12 19.35 17.07
C SER A 37 5.06 18.89 15.94
N VAL A 38 4.71 19.20 14.68
CA VAL A 38 5.57 18.93 13.52
C VAL A 38 6.89 19.69 13.61
N LEU A 39 6.85 20.96 14.03
CA LEU A 39 8.06 21.77 14.22
C LEU A 39 8.91 21.31 15.41
N ARG A 40 8.30 20.71 16.45
CA ARG A 40 9.00 20.18 17.63
C ARG A 40 9.47 18.75 17.48
N THR A 41 9.07 18.03 16.44
CA THR A 41 9.49 16.64 16.25
C THR A 41 10.95 16.67 15.77
N PRO A 42 11.92 16.22 16.56
CA PRO A 42 13.29 16.10 16.08
C PRO A 42 13.29 15.07 14.94
N GLY A 43 13.97 15.37 13.83
CA GLY A 43 14.11 14.42 12.73
C GLY A 43 14.68 13.08 13.19
N PRO A 44 14.42 11.98 12.47
CA PRO A 44 14.85 10.65 12.88
C PRO A 44 16.38 10.61 13.03
N GLN A 45 16.86 10.27 14.23
CA GLN A 45 18.27 10.00 14.46
C GLN A 45 18.72 8.85 13.55
N PRO A 46 19.85 8.98 12.82
CA PRO A 46 20.41 7.86 12.08
C PRO A 46 20.84 6.77 13.07
N ALA A 47 20.37 5.54 12.82
CA ALA A 47 20.72 4.37 13.61
C ALA A 47 22.24 4.15 13.62
N ALA A 48 22.82 4.07 14.82
CA ALA A 48 24.23 3.72 14.99
C ALA A 48 24.51 2.29 14.47
N PRO A 49 25.66 2.05 13.80
CA PRO A 49 26.01 0.72 13.32
C PRO A 49 26.28 -0.24 14.49
N ARG A 50 25.63 -1.40 14.48
CA ARG A 50 25.89 -2.50 15.40
C ARG A 50 27.23 -3.17 15.02
N PHE A 51 28.23 -3.09 15.90
CA PHE A 51 29.41 -3.94 15.85
C PHE A 51 29.15 -5.28 16.58
N PRO A 52 29.75 -6.40 16.12
CA PRO A 52 29.66 -7.69 16.81
C PRO A 52 30.55 -7.70 18.07
N PRO A 53 30.25 -8.54 19.08
CA PRO A 53 30.98 -8.53 20.34
C PRO A 53 32.36 -9.23 20.21
N PRO A 54 33.42 -8.76 20.89
CA PRO A 54 34.68 -9.47 20.94
C PRO A 54 34.69 -10.54 22.05
N ALA A 55 35.41 -11.62 21.78
CA ALA A 55 35.57 -12.78 22.65
C ALA A 55 36.39 -12.46 23.92
N ALA A 56 36.02 -13.10 25.03
CA ALA A 56 36.72 -13.04 26.30
C ALA A 56 38.05 -13.80 26.29
N ARG A 57 39.10 -13.23 26.90
CA ARG A 57 40.25 -13.96 27.47
C ARG A 57 40.73 -13.31 28.78
N PRO A 58 41.27 -14.11 29.73
CA PRO A 58 41.39 -13.73 31.14
C PRO A 58 42.76 -13.14 31.51
N ALA A 59 42.79 -12.59 32.73
CA ALA A 59 43.88 -11.87 33.38
C ALA A 59 45.18 -12.69 33.62
N ALA A 60 46.32 -11.99 33.68
CA ALA A 60 47.49 -12.37 34.46
C ALA A 60 48.37 -11.15 34.80
N TRP A 61 48.81 -11.10 36.05
CA TRP A 61 49.83 -10.21 36.63
C TRP A 61 51.23 -10.44 36.04
N GLY A 62 52.09 -9.43 36.12
CA GLY A 62 53.54 -9.64 35.98
C GLY A 62 54.36 -8.36 35.86
N ALA A 63 55.21 -8.15 36.86
CA ALA A 63 56.17 -7.06 37.05
C ALA A 63 57.12 -6.77 35.87
N GLY A 64 57.64 -5.52 35.81
CA GLY A 64 59.06 -5.31 35.54
C GLY A 64 59.48 -4.07 34.74
N TRP A 65 60.23 -3.19 35.42
CA TRP A 65 61.46 -2.50 34.98
C TRP A 65 61.48 -1.50 33.80
N ILE A 66 61.83 -0.25 34.18
CA ILE A 66 62.81 0.71 33.61
C ILE A 66 62.79 1.03 32.10
N GLY A 67 62.60 2.33 31.80
CA GLY A 67 63.06 2.99 30.58
C GLY A 67 62.33 4.30 30.24
N THR A 68 62.81 5.46 30.72
CA THR A 68 62.49 6.80 30.19
C THR A 68 63.39 7.14 28.98
N PRO A 69 63.21 8.24 28.22
CA PRO A 69 62.02 9.00 27.79
C PRO A 69 61.98 9.19 26.23
N ALA A 70 60.81 9.40 25.61
CA ALA A 70 60.74 10.06 24.30
C ALA A 70 59.32 10.55 23.96
N SER A 71 59.27 11.77 23.46
CA SER A 71 58.13 12.56 22.98
C SER A 71 57.18 11.85 21.99
N SER A 72 55.88 12.06 22.16
CA SER A 72 54.97 12.33 21.02
C SER A 72 53.67 12.94 21.51
N GLY A 73 53.37 14.12 20.97
CA GLY A 73 52.19 14.90 21.32
C GLY A 73 50.90 14.20 20.94
N SER A 74 49.91 14.26 21.82
CA SER A 74 48.53 14.03 21.45
C SER A 74 48.10 15.10 20.45
N PRO A 75 47.57 14.77 19.26
CA PRO A 75 46.85 15.74 18.46
C PRO A 75 45.55 16.06 19.21
N SER A 76 45.54 17.26 19.80
CA SER A 76 44.33 17.94 20.23
C SER A 76 43.25 17.80 19.15
N ALA A 77 42.09 17.27 19.54
CA ALA A 77 40.89 17.34 18.72
C ALA A 77 40.69 18.79 18.22
N PRO A 78 40.30 19.01 16.95
CA PRO A 78 40.10 20.35 16.44
C PRO A 78 39.02 21.05 17.28
N PRO A 79 39.24 22.32 17.67
CA PRO A 79 38.21 23.07 18.38
C PRO A 79 36.97 23.14 17.49
N ALA A 80 35.80 22.89 18.10
CA ALA A 80 34.53 23.13 17.45
C ALA A 80 34.52 24.58 16.89
N PRO A 81 34.03 24.81 15.66
CA PRO A 81 34.07 26.13 15.06
C PRO A 81 33.31 27.12 15.96
N PRO A 82 33.85 28.34 16.20
CA PRO A 82 33.17 29.32 17.02
C PRO A 82 31.79 29.62 16.44
N VAL A 83 30.77 29.50 17.28
CA VAL A 83 29.40 29.96 16.97
C VAL A 83 29.49 31.44 16.66
N ARG A 84 29.18 31.78 15.41
CA ARG A 84 29.46 33.07 14.78
C ARG A 84 28.60 34.17 15.41
N THR A 85 29.23 35.17 16.00
CA THR A 85 28.65 36.48 16.34
C THR A 85 28.19 37.30 15.12
N ARG A 86 28.32 36.77 13.90
CA ARG A 86 27.91 37.41 12.63
C ARG A 86 26.39 37.43 12.38
N SER A 87 25.58 36.70 13.16
CA SER A 87 24.13 36.61 12.92
C SER A 87 23.39 37.91 13.24
N ALA A 88 23.64 38.55 14.39
CA ALA A 88 22.91 39.75 14.80
C ALA A 88 23.25 40.98 13.93
N GLN A 89 24.52 41.14 13.56
CA GLN A 89 24.98 42.20 12.67
C GLN A 89 24.37 42.05 11.26
N ASN A 90 24.30 40.83 10.73
CA ASN A 90 23.66 40.58 9.44
C ASN A 90 22.15 40.83 9.49
N VAL A 91 21.47 40.54 10.61
CA VAL A 91 20.04 40.84 10.79
C VAL A 91 19.79 42.35 10.87
N LEU A 92 20.61 43.12 11.59
CA LEU A 92 20.49 44.57 11.62
C LEU A 92 20.79 45.21 10.25
N LEU A 93 21.77 44.70 9.51
CA LEU A 93 22.10 45.19 8.16
C LEU A 93 21.02 44.83 7.13
N THR A 94 20.44 43.64 7.18
CA THR A 94 19.34 43.26 6.27
C THR A 94 18.06 44.02 6.60
N LEU A 95 17.76 44.24 7.87
CA LEU A 95 16.60 45.01 8.33
C LEU A 95 16.76 46.50 7.98
N GLY A 96 17.97 47.05 8.14
CA GLY A 96 18.30 48.42 7.69
C GLY A 96 18.21 48.59 6.17
N GLY A 97 18.72 47.63 5.39
CA GLY A 97 18.59 47.62 3.93
C GLY A 97 17.12 47.47 3.47
N LEU A 98 16.34 46.64 4.16
CA LEU A 98 14.92 46.45 3.90
C LEU A 98 14.10 47.72 4.19
N LEU A 99 14.36 48.38 5.32
CA LEU A 99 13.71 49.65 5.66
C LEU A 99 14.04 50.75 4.65
N LEU A 100 15.29 50.82 4.18
CA LEU A 100 15.69 51.78 3.16
C LEU A 100 15.03 51.49 1.80
N ALA A 101 14.91 50.21 1.43
CA ALA A 101 14.20 49.79 0.22
C ALA A 101 12.70 50.13 0.32
N ILE A 102 12.06 49.89 1.47
CA ILE A 102 10.65 50.27 1.71
C ILE A 102 10.49 51.79 1.63
N ALA A 103 11.40 52.57 2.22
CA ALA A 103 11.37 54.03 2.14
C ALA A 103 11.52 54.53 0.69
N ALA A 104 12.41 53.92 -0.10
CA ALA A 104 12.57 54.23 -1.51
C ALA A 104 11.31 53.88 -2.33
N ILE A 105 10.67 52.73 -2.07
CA ILE A 105 9.40 52.31 -2.71
C ILE A 105 8.26 53.27 -2.34
N ALA A 106 8.15 53.67 -1.06
CA ALA A 106 7.14 54.61 -0.62
C ALA A 106 7.35 56.00 -1.27
N PHE A 107 8.60 56.43 -1.42
CA PHE A 107 8.94 57.68 -2.10
C PHE A 107 8.65 57.64 -3.61
N THR A 108 8.80 56.48 -4.27
CA THR A 108 8.51 56.33 -5.70
C THR A 108 7.00 56.24 -5.99
N LEU A 109 6.22 55.58 -5.12
CA LEU A 109 4.78 55.33 -5.36
C LEU A 109 3.84 56.40 -4.77
N VAL A 110 4.24 57.11 -3.70
CA VAL A 110 3.35 58.07 -3.02
C VAL A 110 3.48 59.46 -3.64
N SER A 111 2.34 59.97 -4.15
CA SER A 111 2.21 61.33 -4.66
C SER A 111 2.18 62.37 -3.52
N TRP A 112 3.34 62.87 -3.12
CA TRP A 112 3.46 64.07 -2.29
C TRP A 112 3.35 65.31 -3.19
N GLY A 113 2.18 65.95 -3.18
CA GLY A 113 1.87 67.10 -4.04
C GLY A 113 2.93 68.21 -3.97
N GLN A 114 3.25 68.78 -5.15
CA GLN A 114 4.25 69.82 -5.52
C GLN A 114 5.51 69.32 -6.25
N MET A 115 5.99 68.07 -6.04
CA MET A 115 7.08 67.52 -6.86
C MET A 115 6.52 66.81 -8.09
N GLY A 116 6.76 67.38 -9.28
CA GLY A 116 6.46 66.72 -10.56
C GLY A 116 7.23 65.41 -10.73
N ILE A 117 6.67 64.52 -11.54
CA ILE A 117 7.16 63.16 -11.78
C ILE A 117 8.65 63.15 -12.23
N GLY A 118 9.07 64.14 -13.04
CA GLY A 118 10.47 64.30 -13.48
C GLY A 118 11.46 64.77 -12.41
N GLY A 119 11.01 65.47 -11.36
CA GLY A 119 11.87 65.88 -10.25
C GLY A 119 12.23 64.70 -9.34
N ARG A 120 11.28 63.77 -9.14
CA ARG A 120 11.48 62.56 -8.34
C ARG A 120 12.43 61.58 -9.04
N SER A 121 12.34 61.42 -10.36
CA SER A 121 13.28 60.58 -11.12
C SER A 121 14.71 61.11 -11.09
N ALA A 122 14.93 62.44 -11.14
CA ALA A 122 16.27 63.03 -11.05
C ALA A 122 16.94 62.79 -9.69
N VAL A 123 16.17 62.93 -8.60
CA VAL A 123 16.65 62.66 -7.24
C VAL A 123 16.98 61.17 -7.05
N LEU A 124 16.11 60.26 -7.51
CA LEU A 124 16.36 58.82 -7.47
C LEU A 124 17.62 58.44 -8.26
N THR A 125 17.78 58.95 -9.48
CA THR A 125 18.98 58.69 -10.32
C THR A 125 20.27 59.14 -9.62
N ALA A 126 20.26 60.32 -8.98
CA ALA A 126 21.42 60.82 -8.23
C ALA A 126 21.77 59.93 -7.03
N VAL A 127 20.75 59.45 -6.30
CA VAL A 127 20.92 58.52 -5.17
C VAL A 127 21.42 57.16 -5.66
N THR A 128 20.94 56.66 -6.80
CA THR A 128 21.40 55.40 -7.39
C THR A 128 22.87 55.46 -7.82
N VAL A 129 23.32 56.55 -8.45
CA VAL A 129 24.73 56.75 -8.83
C VAL A 129 25.63 56.82 -7.59
N ALA A 130 25.19 57.51 -6.53
CA ALA A 130 25.91 57.53 -5.25
C ALA A 130 25.99 56.12 -4.62
N ALA A 131 24.89 55.36 -4.65
CA ALA A 131 24.82 54.00 -4.13
C ALA A 131 25.68 52.99 -4.93
N LEU A 132 25.81 53.16 -6.25
CA LEU A 132 26.65 52.32 -7.13
C LEU A 132 28.16 52.62 -7.02
N SER A 133 28.55 53.86 -6.69
CA SER A 133 29.96 54.25 -6.56
C SER A 133 30.58 53.89 -5.20
N ALA A 134 29.78 53.90 -4.13
CA ALA A 134 30.25 53.63 -2.76
C ALA A 134 30.88 52.22 -2.56
N PRO A 135 30.33 51.12 -3.11
CA PRO A 135 30.94 49.79 -2.98
C PRO A 135 32.35 49.70 -3.59
N ALA A 136 32.62 50.40 -4.69
CA ALA A 136 33.94 50.41 -5.33
C ALA A 136 35.02 51.06 -4.43
N VAL A 137 34.66 52.11 -3.70
CA VAL A 137 35.56 52.79 -2.74
C VAL A 137 35.73 51.96 -1.47
N LEU A 138 34.67 51.32 -0.99
CA LEU A 138 34.69 50.48 0.22
C LEU A 138 35.47 49.17 0.03
N LEU A 139 35.44 48.58 -1.17
CA LEU A 139 36.26 47.42 -1.51
C LEU A 139 37.76 47.74 -1.52
N ARG A 140 38.16 48.95 -1.95
CA ARG A 140 39.55 49.42 -1.83
C ARG A 140 40.00 49.57 -0.37
N ARG A 141 39.06 49.73 0.57
CA ARG A 141 39.30 49.84 2.02
C ARG A 141 39.12 48.52 2.78
N GLY A 142 38.85 47.40 2.10
CA GLY A 142 38.74 46.07 2.71
C GLY A 142 37.41 45.75 3.40
N LEU A 143 36.38 46.59 3.28
CA LEU A 143 35.08 46.43 3.96
C LEU A 143 34.05 45.69 3.09
N SER A 144 34.23 44.37 2.90
CA SER A 144 33.42 43.56 1.97
C SER A 144 31.94 43.42 2.34
N SER A 145 31.61 43.26 3.63
CA SER A 145 30.21 43.04 4.07
C SER A 145 29.32 44.27 3.84
N THR A 146 29.85 45.47 4.06
CA THR A 146 29.12 46.73 3.86
C THR A 146 28.99 47.04 2.37
N ALA A 147 30.03 46.73 1.58
CA ALA A 147 29.99 46.85 0.13
C ALA A 147 28.93 45.93 -0.49
N GLU A 148 28.73 44.71 0.04
CA GLU A 148 27.66 43.80 -0.41
C GLU A 148 26.26 44.33 -0.09
N ALA A 149 26.04 44.89 1.11
CA ALA A 149 24.75 45.47 1.49
C ALA A 149 24.38 46.70 0.66
N LEU A 150 25.35 47.59 0.39
CA LEU A 150 25.17 48.73 -0.50
C LEU A 150 24.99 48.30 -1.95
N GLY A 151 25.68 47.26 -2.39
CA GLY A 151 25.47 46.66 -3.72
C GLY A 151 24.05 46.12 -3.88
N ALA A 152 23.50 45.44 -2.86
CA ALA A 152 22.12 44.97 -2.87
C ALA A 152 21.11 46.13 -2.88
N LEU A 153 21.36 47.18 -2.11
CA LEU A 153 20.54 48.40 -2.13
C LEU A 153 20.57 49.08 -3.51
N ALA A 154 21.75 49.24 -4.11
CA ALA A 154 21.90 49.82 -5.42
C ALA A 154 21.15 49.01 -6.50
N SER A 155 21.17 47.68 -6.41
CA SER A 155 20.36 46.82 -7.30
C SER A 155 18.85 47.07 -7.18
N VAL A 156 18.33 47.26 -5.96
CA VAL A 156 16.90 47.59 -5.76
C VAL A 156 16.58 48.95 -6.36
N LEU A 157 17.44 49.95 -6.15
CA LEU A 157 17.26 51.28 -6.71
C LEU A 157 17.26 51.27 -8.25
N MET A 158 18.13 50.48 -8.89
CA MET A 158 18.11 50.33 -10.35
C MET A 158 16.80 49.74 -10.91
N VAL A 159 16.15 48.83 -10.17
CA VAL A 159 14.82 48.31 -10.55
C VAL A 159 13.76 49.41 -10.40
N LEU A 160 13.82 50.19 -9.32
CA LEU A 160 12.91 51.32 -9.10
C LEU A 160 13.09 52.41 -10.15
N ASP A 161 14.32 52.69 -10.58
CA ASP A 161 14.61 53.63 -11.66
C ASP A 161 14.01 53.18 -12.99
N ALA A 162 14.06 51.87 -13.28
CA ALA A 162 13.42 51.31 -14.48
C ALA A 162 11.89 51.46 -14.44
N VAL A 163 11.26 51.26 -13.28
CA VAL A 163 9.81 51.48 -13.09
C VAL A 163 9.47 52.97 -13.19
N ALA A 164 10.27 53.84 -12.58
CA ALA A 164 10.07 55.29 -12.68
C ALA A 164 10.15 55.73 -14.15
N LEU A 165 11.16 55.29 -14.90
CA LEU A 165 11.30 55.60 -16.32
C LEU A 165 10.09 55.17 -17.16
N TYR A 166 9.49 54.01 -16.86
CA TYR A 166 8.24 53.57 -17.51
C TYR A 166 7.09 54.56 -17.29
N LEU A 167 6.89 54.94 -16.02
CA LEU A 167 5.80 55.81 -15.61
C LEU A 167 5.97 57.25 -16.11
N VAL A 168 7.20 57.72 -16.30
CA VAL A 168 7.49 59.10 -16.73
C VAL A 168 7.57 59.24 -18.24
N ALA A 169 8.37 58.40 -18.89
CA ALA A 169 8.87 58.66 -20.24
C ALA A 169 8.11 57.89 -21.32
N VAL A 170 7.54 56.73 -20.98
CA VAL A 170 6.94 55.83 -21.98
C VAL A 170 5.65 55.12 -21.52
N PRO A 171 4.68 55.82 -20.90
CA PRO A 171 3.50 55.20 -20.30
C PRO A 171 2.56 54.53 -21.31
N GLU A 172 2.61 54.95 -22.59
CA GLU A 172 1.78 54.38 -23.65
C GLU A 172 2.34 53.07 -24.23
N THR A 173 3.55 52.65 -23.84
CA THR A 173 4.08 51.36 -24.26
C THR A 173 3.53 50.22 -23.42
N GLY A 174 3.27 49.07 -24.05
CA GLY A 174 2.82 47.87 -23.35
C GLY A 174 3.79 47.49 -22.22
N GLY A 175 3.30 47.50 -20.97
CA GLY A 175 4.15 47.38 -19.78
C GLY A 175 5.02 46.11 -19.73
N LEU A 176 4.58 45.05 -20.42
CA LEU A 176 5.29 43.77 -20.50
C LEU A 176 6.47 43.79 -21.46
N GLY A 177 6.30 44.44 -22.62
CA GLY A 177 7.39 44.64 -23.58
C GLY A 177 8.47 45.55 -23.02
N TYR A 178 8.06 46.59 -22.27
CA TYR A 178 8.99 47.46 -21.55
C TYR A 178 9.72 46.69 -20.43
N ALA A 179 9.01 45.91 -19.61
CA ALA A 179 9.61 45.11 -18.54
C ALA A 179 10.63 44.08 -19.09
N ALA A 180 10.34 43.48 -20.25
CA ALA A 180 11.27 42.59 -20.94
C ALA A 180 12.59 43.30 -21.31
N ALA A 181 12.49 44.47 -21.97
CA ALA A 181 13.65 45.28 -22.34
C ALA A 181 14.42 45.78 -21.12
N ALA A 182 13.71 46.27 -20.09
CA ALA A 182 14.32 46.73 -18.83
C ALA A 182 15.07 45.60 -18.12
N SER A 183 14.51 44.39 -18.05
CA SER A 183 15.18 43.22 -17.46
C SER A 183 16.44 42.79 -18.22
N ALA A 184 16.46 42.92 -19.56
CA ALA A 184 17.64 42.64 -20.37
C ALA A 184 18.75 43.67 -20.12
N VAL A 185 18.40 44.95 -20.06
CA VAL A 185 19.36 46.04 -19.77
C VAL A 185 19.93 45.90 -18.36
N LEU A 186 19.08 45.63 -17.35
CA LEU A 186 19.52 45.39 -15.98
C LEU A 186 20.44 44.16 -15.87
N ALA A 187 20.16 43.09 -16.61
CA ALA A 187 21.03 41.90 -16.65
C ALA A 187 22.43 42.24 -17.16
N VAL A 188 22.53 43.01 -18.24
CA VAL A 188 23.82 43.46 -18.80
C VAL A 188 24.55 44.38 -17.82
N LEU A 189 23.85 45.34 -17.21
CA LEU A 189 24.43 46.28 -16.26
C LEU A 189 24.96 45.58 -15.00
N TRP A 190 24.21 44.63 -14.43
CA TRP A 190 24.66 43.85 -13.27
C TRP A 190 25.76 42.85 -13.62
N ALA A 191 25.77 42.28 -14.82
CA ALA A 191 26.87 41.45 -15.30
C ALA A 191 28.16 42.27 -15.43
N ALA A 192 28.09 43.45 -16.08
CA ALA A 192 29.23 44.36 -16.22
C ALA A 192 29.74 44.82 -14.86
N TYR A 193 28.83 45.22 -13.95
CA TYR A 193 29.18 45.67 -12.60
C TYR A 193 29.84 44.55 -11.76
N GLY A 194 29.34 43.31 -11.90
CA GLY A 194 29.91 42.14 -11.23
C GLY A 194 31.30 41.76 -11.74
N LEU A 195 31.55 41.87 -13.06
CA LEU A 195 32.85 41.60 -13.68
C LEU A 195 33.88 42.72 -13.43
N LEU A 196 33.44 43.98 -13.31
CA LEU A 196 34.32 45.12 -13.06
C LEU A 196 34.85 45.16 -11.62
N LEU A 197 34.08 44.63 -10.66
CA LEU A 197 34.41 44.75 -9.24
C LEU A 197 34.86 43.45 -8.56
N ASP A 198 34.83 42.29 -9.26
CA ASP A 198 35.38 40.93 -9.00
C ASP A 198 35.28 40.30 -7.59
N ARG A 199 34.98 41.10 -6.55
CA ARG A 199 34.93 40.76 -5.13
C ARG A 199 33.51 40.79 -4.57
N LEU A 200 32.53 41.33 -5.30
CA LEU A 200 31.12 41.27 -4.91
C LEU A 200 30.50 39.92 -5.31
N ARG A 201 29.79 39.28 -4.38
CA ARG A 201 29.18 37.96 -4.60
C ARG A 201 27.76 38.01 -5.17
N PHE A 202 27.05 39.12 -4.96
CA PHE A 202 25.63 39.29 -5.30
C PHE A 202 25.29 39.72 -6.76
N PRO A 203 26.08 40.55 -7.47
CA PRO A 203 25.63 41.11 -8.75
C PRO A 203 25.57 40.08 -9.89
N LEU A 204 26.49 39.11 -9.92
CA LEU A 204 26.49 38.07 -10.96
C LEU A 204 25.31 37.09 -10.86
N PRO A 205 24.92 36.55 -9.68
CA PRO A 205 23.68 35.81 -9.53
C PRO A 205 22.42 36.60 -9.92
N LEU A 206 22.39 37.89 -9.56
CA LEU A 206 21.26 38.77 -9.89
C LEU A 206 21.13 38.98 -11.41
N ALA A 207 22.26 39.18 -12.10
CA ALA A 207 22.33 39.28 -13.55
C ALA A 207 21.74 38.03 -14.24
N VAL A 208 22.07 36.83 -13.75
CA VAL A 208 21.53 35.57 -14.26
C VAL A 208 20.01 35.49 -14.07
N VAL A 209 19.50 35.86 -12.90
CA VAL A 209 18.05 35.86 -12.64
C VAL A 209 17.33 36.86 -13.56
N SER A 210 17.86 38.07 -13.73
CA SER A 210 17.27 39.04 -14.66
C SER A 210 17.37 38.61 -16.11
N ALA A 211 18.39 37.85 -16.51
CA ALA A 211 18.54 37.34 -17.87
C ALA A 211 17.50 36.27 -18.24
N GLN A 212 16.77 35.70 -17.26
CA GLN A 212 15.73 34.70 -17.49
C GLN A 212 14.38 35.30 -17.91
N LEU A 213 14.17 36.59 -17.64
CA LEU A 213 12.88 37.28 -17.84
C LEU A 213 12.63 37.81 -19.26
N PRO A 214 13.60 38.30 -20.05
CA PRO A 214 13.35 39.01 -21.30
C PRO A 214 12.58 38.18 -22.34
N LEU A 215 13.03 36.94 -22.59
CA LEU A 215 12.40 36.07 -23.59
C LEU A 215 10.99 35.66 -23.18
N LEU A 216 10.75 35.46 -21.88
CA LEU A 216 9.44 35.10 -21.35
C LEU A 216 8.46 36.27 -21.41
N LEU A 217 8.91 37.45 -20.98
CA LEU A 217 8.09 38.65 -20.98
C LEU A 217 7.80 39.14 -22.41
N TRP A 218 8.74 38.99 -23.35
CA TRP A 218 8.47 39.28 -24.77
C TRP A 218 7.50 38.28 -25.40
N ALA A 219 7.66 36.98 -25.14
CA ALA A 219 6.71 35.98 -25.63
C ALA A 219 5.30 36.21 -25.07
N TRP A 220 5.20 36.64 -23.80
CA TRP A 220 3.92 36.96 -23.18
C TRP A 220 3.32 38.26 -23.72
N ALA A 221 4.14 39.31 -23.92
CA ALA A 221 3.70 40.58 -24.50
C ALA A 221 3.21 40.44 -25.96
N ALA A 222 3.73 39.46 -26.70
CA ALA A 222 3.32 39.17 -28.08
C ALA A 222 2.10 38.22 -28.17
N GLU A 223 1.49 37.85 -27.04
CA GLU A 223 0.41 36.84 -26.96
C GLU A 223 0.74 35.55 -27.72
N ALA A 224 2.02 35.15 -27.63
CA ALA A 224 2.54 34.09 -28.49
C ALA A 224 1.90 32.73 -28.16
N ASP A 225 1.69 31.91 -29.20
CA ASP A 225 1.18 30.54 -29.03
C ASP A 225 2.12 29.73 -28.12
N ALA A 226 1.57 28.72 -27.45
CA ALA A 226 2.27 27.95 -26.43
C ALA A 226 3.56 27.27 -26.94
N LEU A 227 3.64 26.93 -28.23
CA LEU A 227 4.88 26.40 -28.83
C LEU A 227 5.99 27.46 -28.89
N VAL A 228 5.65 28.71 -29.23
CA VAL A 228 6.59 29.84 -29.23
C VAL A 228 7.02 30.16 -27.80
N PHE A 229 6.10 30.08 -26.84
CA PHE A 229 6.42 30.21 -25.41
C PHE A 229 7.38 29.10 -24.93
N SER A 230 7.18 27.87 -25.39
CA SER A 230 8.09 26.74 -25.13
C SER A 230 9.48 26.97 -25.73
N VAL A 231 9.57 27.57 -26.93
CA VAL A 231 10.86 27.94 -27.55
C VAL A 231 11.58 28.97 -26.68
N ALA A 232 10.87 30.01 -26.22
CA ALA A 232 11.45 31.04 -25.35
C ALA A 232 11.98 30.45 -24.02
N LEU A 233 11.24 29.51 -23.42
CA LEU A 233 11.64 28.78 -22.21
C LEU A 233 12.90 27.91 -22.45
N LEU A 234 12.93 27.14 -23.54
CA LEU A 234 14.07 26.28 -23.87
C LEU A 234 15.31 27.08 -24.31
N ALA A 235 15.14 28.21 -24.98
CA ALA A 235 16.23 29.12 -25.32
C ALA A 235 16.84 29.73 -24.05
N THR A 236 16.01 30.13 -23.09
CA THR A 236 16.46 30.61 -21.78
C THR A 236 17.21 29.51 -21.02
N ALA A 237 16.68 28.28 -21.03
CA ALA A 237 17.34 27.10 -20.46
C ALA A 237 18.70 26.81 -21.12
N ALA A 238 18.81 26.96 -22.45
CA ALA A 238 20.07 26.78 -23.16
C ALA A 238 21.13 27.80 -22.72
N LEU A 239 20.73 29.07 -22.51
CA LEU A 239 21.60 30.13 -21.98
C LEU A 239 22.06 29.82 -20.55
N ASP A 240 21.14 29.43 -19.67
CA ASP A 240 21.46 29.01 -18.30
C ASP A 240 22.43 27.81 -18.29
N CYS A 241 22.23 26.83 -19.18
CA CYS A 241 23.13 25.69 -19.34
C CYS A 241 24.52 26.13 -19.82
N ALA A 242 24.62 27.04 -20.79
CA ALA A 242 25.90 27.57 -21.25
C ALA A 242 26.65 28.29 -20.12
N ILE A 243 25.95 29.11 -19.34
CA ILE A 243 26.50 29.81 -18.18
C ILE A 243 27.00 28.80 -17.13
N ALA A 244 26.21 27.78 -16.80
CA ALA A 244 26.56 26.76 -15.82
C ALA A 244 27.77 25.89 -16.22
N VAL A 245 27.99 25.70 -17.53
CA VAL A 245 29.10 24.92 -18.10
C VAL A 245 30.38 25.76 -18.23
N TRP A 246 30.26 27.04 -18.59
CA TRP A 246 31.42 27.91 -18.88
C TRP A 246 31.99 28.64 -17.66
N PHE A 247 31.15 29.04 -16.69
CA PHE A 247 31.60 29.82 -15.52
C PHE A 247 31.94 28.93 -14.31
N LYS A 248 32.97 29.32 -13.55
CA LYS A 248 33.50 28.55 -12.40
C LYS A 248 32.91 28.91 -11.04
N GLY A 249 32.21 30.04 -10.92
CA GLY A 249 31.66 30.53 -9.64
C GLY A 249 30.50 29.68 -9.12
N VAL A 250 30.60 29.16 -7.89
CA VAL A 250 29.58 28.27 -7.29
C VAL A 250 28.19 28.93 -7.23
N ALA A 251 28.12 30.20 -6.80
CA ALA A 251 26.85 30.92 -6.69
C ALA A 251 26.15 31.07 -8.05
N VAL A 252 26.90 31.47 -9.09
CA VAL A 252 26.42 31.64 -10.47
C VAL A 252 25.98 30.31 -11.07
N ARG A 253 26.73 29.23 -10.82
CA ARG A 253 26.36 27.88 -11.27
C ARG A 253 25.10 27.37 -10.60
N VAL A 254 24.93 27.62 -9.30
CA VAL A 254 23.71 27.20 -8.57
C VAL A 254 22.48 27.95 -9.09
N THR A 255 22.58 29.27 -9.30
CA THR A 255 21.46 30.06 -9.85
C THR A 255 21.13 29.69 -11.29
N ALA A 256 22.14 29.47 -12.13
CA ALA A 256 21.94 29.02 -13.51
C ALA A 256 21.36 27.61 -13.57
N CYS A 257 21.81 26.67 -12.71
CA CYS A 257 21.22 25.33 -12.63
C CYS A 257 19.77 25.37 -12.14
N ALA A 258 19.44 26.21 -11.15
CA ALA A 258 18.06 26.37 -10.69
C ALA A 258 17.17 26.96 -11.80
N GLY A 259 17.66 27.98 -12.51
CA GLY A 259 17.04 28.56 -13.70
C GLY A 259 16.76 27.52 -14.77
N LEU A 260 17.80 26.80 -15.19
CA LEU A 260 17.74 25.70 -16.16
C LEU A 260 16.68 24.64 -15.79
N CYS A 261 16.62 24.23 -14.53
CA CYS A 261 15.63 23.25 -14.09
C CYS A 261 14.19 23.79 -14.19
N VAL A 262 13.96 25.06 -13.83
CA VAL A 262 12.63 25.69 -13.86
C VAL A 262 12.20 25.99 -15.30
N THR A 263 13.01 26.73 -16.06
CA THR A 263 12.69 27.14 -17.43
C THR A 263 12.71 25.96 -18.39
N GLY A 264 13.72 25.08 -18.28
CA GLY A 264 13.83 23.87 -19.08
C GLY A 264 12.73 22.86 -18.76
N GLY A 265 12.39 22.69 -17.48
CA GLY A 265 11.29 21.83 -17.05
C GLY A 265 9.93 22.34 -17.56
N ALA A 266 9.65 23.64 -17.41
CA ALA A 266 8.42 24.25 -17.92
C ALA A 266 8.31 24.16 -19.45
N GLY A 267 9.41 24.42 -20.18
CA GLY A 267 9.43 24.30 -21.64
C GLY A 267 9.18 22.86 -22.10
N LEU A 268 9.85 21.88 -21.49
CA LEU A 268 9.61 20.46 -21.77
C LEU A 268 8.17 20.03 -21.46
N LEU A 269 7.56 20.53 -20.38
CA LEU A 269 6.17 20.23 -20.03
C LEU A 269 5.20 20.79 -21.07
N VAL A 270 5.38 22.04 -21.53
CA VAL A 270 4.53 22.62 -22.57
C VAL A 270 4.65 21.84 -23.88
N ALA A 271 5.88 21.51 -24.29
CA ALA A 271 6.12 20.69 -25.48
C ALA A 271 5.51 19.29 -25.35
N LEU A 272 5.58 18.65 -24.18
CA LEU A 272 4.97 17.36 -23.91
C LEU A 272 3.44 17.42 -24.01
N VAL A 273 2.80 18.40 -23.37
CA VAL A 273 1.34 18.57 -23.43
C VAL A 273 0.88 18.76 -24.87
N LYS A 274 1.57 19.61 -25.64
CA LYS A 274 1.26 19.83 -27.06
C LYS A 274 1.52 18.60 -27.93
N SER A 275 2.53 17.78 -27.60
CA SER A 275 2.78 16.51 -28.27
C SER A 275 1.66 15.49 -28.00
N LEU A 276 1.17 15.40 -26.77
CA LEU A 276 0.09 14.49 -26.38
C LEU A 276 -1.28 14.92 -26.91
N SER A 277 -1.52 16.22 -27.07
CA SER A 277 -2.77 16.77 -27.59
C SER A 277 -2.78 16.95 -29.12
N ALA A 278 -1.74 16.50 -29.83
CA ALA A 278 -1.63 16.68 -31.27
C ALA A 278 -2.66 15.80 -32.01
N GLY A 279 -3.48 16.42 -32.87
CA GLY A 279 -4.50 15.71 -33.66
C GLY A 279 -3.96 14.87 -34.82
N GLY A 280 -2.63 14.73 -34.95
CA GLY A 280 -1.99 13.94 -36.01
C GLY A 280 -0.46 14.05 -36.01
N PRO A 281 0.24 13.20 -36.78
CA PRO A 281 1.69 13.08 -36.74
C PRO A 281 2.40 14.37 -37.17
N ALA A 282 1.86 15.09 -38.17
CA ALA A 282 2.42 16.36 -38.63
C ALA A 282 2.39 17.45 -37.54
N ALA A 283 1.31 17.52 -36.76
CA ALA A 283 1.17 18.47 -35.67
C ALA A 283 2.08 18.12 -34.47
N ALA A 284 2.47 16.85 -34.32
CA ALA A 284 3.36 16.39 -33.26
C ALA A 284 4.86 16.63 -33.55
N VAL A 285 5.24 16.93 -34.81
CA VAL A 285 6.65 17.13 -35.19
C VAL A 285 7.27 18.32 -34.46
N VAL A 286 6.60 19.48 -34.47
CA VAL A 286 7.11 20.72 -33.85
C VAL A 286 7.36 20.54 -32.34
N PRO A 287 6.39 20.07 -31.52
CA PRO A 287 6.67 19.79 -30.11
C PRO A 287 7.70 18.68 -29.92
N GLY A 288 7.76 17.68 -30.80
CA GLY A 288 8.81 16.65 -30.78
C GLY A 288 10.23 17.21 -30.97
N VAL A 289 10.40 18.16 -31.89
CA VAL A 289 11.69 18.86 -32.09
C VAL A 289 12.08 19.65 -30.84
N LEU A 290 11.13 20.30 -30.17
CA LEU A 290 11.38 21.03 -28.92
C LEU A 290 11.77 20.08 -27.77
N LEU A 291 11.14 18.91 -27.68
CA LEU A 291 11.51 17.87 -26.72
C LEU A 291 12.94 17.34 -26.97
N LEU A 292 13.33 17.14 -28.23
CA LEU A 292 14.71 16.77 -28.60
C LEU A 292 15.71 17.89 -28.29
N ALA A 293 15.33 19.16 -28.51
CA ALA A 293 16.17 20.30 -28.13
C ALA A 293 16.40 20.35 -26.61
N GLY A 294 15.35 20.15 -25.81
CA GLY A 294 15.48 20.03 -24.36
C GLY A 294 16.32 18.83 -23.91
N ALA A 295 16.22 17.69 -24.59
CA ALA A 295 17.07 16.53 -24.35
C ALA A 295 18.55 16.82 -24.63
N ALA A 296 18.85 17.54 -25.72
CA ALA A 296 20.21 17.97 -26.05
C ALA A 296 20.78 18.94 -25.01
N ILE A 297 19.99 19.89 -24.52
CA ILE A 297 20.38 20.83 -23.45
C ILE A 297 20.69 20.06 -22.15
N ALA A 298 19.84 19.11 -21.75
CA ALA A 298 20.05 18.29 -20.57
C ALA A 298 21.35 17.45 -20.68
N LEU A 299 21.61 16.83 -21.84
CA LEU A 299 22.84 16.07 -22.08
C LEU A 299 24.09 16.96 -22.11
N ALA A 300 23.99 18.20 -22.63
CA ALA A 300 25.08 19.16 -22.62
C ALA A 300 25.46 19.56 -21.18
N GLY A 301 24.47 19.84 -20.33
CA GLY A 301 24.67 20.14 -18.91
C GLY A 301 25.26 18.97 -18.12
N ALA A 302 24.86 17.74 -18.46
CA ALA A 302 25.33 16.52 -17.79
C ALA A 302 26.86 16.29 -17.91
N ARG A 303 27.53 16.82 -18.95
CA ARG A 303 28.96 16.60 -19.20
C ARG A 303 29.89 17.18 -18.12
N ARG A 304 29.47 18.24 -17.41
CA ARG A 304 30.26 18.90 -16.34
C ARG A 304 29.56 18.88 -14.98
N ALA A 305 28.48 18.11 -14.86
CA ALA A 305 27.66 18.01 -13.66
C ALA A 305 28.17 16.91 -12.71
N PRO A 306 27.90 17.02 -11.39
CA PRO A 306 28.15 15.92 -10.47
C PRO A 306 27.28 14.70 -10.83
N VAL A 307 27.72 13.50 -10.42
CA VAL A 307 27.13 12.21 -10.81
C VAL A 307 25.60 12.18 -10.66
N ALA A 308 25.05 12.63 -9.52
CA ALA A 308 23.60 12.62 -9.28
C ALA A 308 22.81 13.48 -10.28
N VAL A 309 23.32 14.67 -10.60
CA VAL A 309 22.69 15.60 -11.55
C VAL A 309 22.85 15.10 -12.99
N ALA A 310 23.99 14.49 -13.32
CA ALA A 310 24.19 13.88 -14.63
C ALA A 310 23.27 12.67 -14.88
N VAL A 311 22.96 11.87 -13.85
CA VAL A 311 21.95 10.80 -13.92
C VAL A 311 20.56 11.41 -14.14
N ALA A 312 20.17 12.42 -13.35
CA ALA A 312 18.87 13.08 -13.51
C ALA A 312 18.72 13.74 -14.90
N ALA A 313 19.74 14.45 -15.38
CA ALA A 313 19.74 15.02 -16.72
C ALA A 313 19.66 13.94 -17.81
N GLY A 314 20.34 12.80 -17.63
CA GLY A 314 20.20 11.63 -18.50
C GLY A 314 18.79 11.04 -18.50
N THR A 315 18.11 10.99 -17.33
CA THR A 315 16.71 10.54 -17.26
C THR A 315 15.77 11.47 -18.00
N VAL A 316 15.91 12.80 -17.81
CA VAL A 316 15.09 13.81 -18.49
C VAL A 316 15.32 13.76 -20.00
N ALA A 317 16.57 13.63 -20.45
CA ALA A 317 16.90 13.50 -21.86
C ALA A 317 16.30 12.22 -22.47
N GLY A 318 16.37 11.09 -21.76
CA GLY A 318 15.76 9.84 -22.20
C GLY A 318 14.25 9.95 -22.32
N LEU A 319 13.57 10.48 -21.29
CA LEU A 319 12.12 10.68 -21.30
C LEU A 319 11.66 11.65 -22.40
N ALA A 320 12.39 12.75 -22.59
CA ALA A 320 12.10 13.72 -23.65
C ALA A 320 12.32 13.12 -25.05
N ALA A 321 13.34 12.28 -25.25
CA ALA A 321 13.55 11.57 -26.51
C ALA A 321 12.44 10.54 -26.80
N VAL A 322 12.01 9.78 -25.78
CA VAL A 322 10.86 8.87 -25.90
C VAL A 322 9.58 9.63 -26.22
N ALA A 323 9.33 10.75 -25.54
CA ALA A 323 8.16 11.57 -25.78
C ALA A 323 8.18 12.21 -27.19
N ALA A 324 9.35 12.64 -27.68
CA ALA A 324 9.49 13.23 -29.00
C ALA A 324 9.18 12.23 -30.12
N VAL A 325 9.86 11.08 -30.11
CA VAL A 325 9.70 10.05 -31.17
C VAL A 325 8.37 9.32 -31.00
N GLY A 326 8.04 8.97 -29.76
CA GLY A 326 6.81 8.28 -29.41
C GLY A 326 5.57 9.12 -29.64
N GLY A 327 5.62 10.44 -29.40
CA GLY A 327 4.49 11.34 -29.63
C GLY A 327 4.11 11.48 -31.10
N VAL A 328 5.09 11.58 -31.99
CA VAL A 328 4.86 11.62 -33.45
C VAL A 328 4.27 10.29 -33.93
N ALA A 329 4.82 9.16 -33.49
CA ALA A 329 4.34 7.85 -33.88
C ALA A 329 2.97 7.53 -33.27
N ALA A 330 2.72 7.90 -32.01
CA ALA A 330 1.45 7.67 -31.30
C ALA A 330 0.31 8.48 -31.91
N ALA A 331 0.56 9.69 -32.42
CA ALA A 331 -0.45 10.51 -33.07
C ALA A 331 -0.98 9.91 -34.39
N GLY A 332 -0.30 8.91 -34.97
CA GLY A 332 -0.73 8.18 -36.16
C GLY A 332 -1.49 6.88 -35.87
N VAL A 333 -1.67 6.50 -34.60
CA VAL A 333 -2.24 5.20 -34.20
C VAL A 333 -3.42 5.44 -33.25
N PRO A 334 -4.46 4.57 -33.22
CA PRO A 334 -5.54 4.70 -32.24
C PRO A 334 -5.04 4.82 -30.79
N VAL A 335 -5.76 5.61 -29.98
CA VAL A 335 -5.35 6.00 -28.60
C VAL A 335 -4.94 4.80 -27.75
N GLY A 336 -5.68 3.68 -27.82
CA GLY A 336 -5.36 2.46 -27.07
C GLY A 336 -3.96 1.89 -27.34
N TRP A 337 -3.41 2.09 -28.55
CA TRP A 337 -2.10 1.56 -28.95
C TRP A 337 -0.94 2.54 -28.72
N ALA A 338 -1.21 3.80 -28.38
CA ALA A 338 -0.19 4.80 -28.10
C ALA A 338 0.81 4.33 -27.03
N VAL A 339 0.32 3.64 -25.99
CA VAL A 339 1.16 3.11 -24.90
C VAL A 339 2.17 2.09 -25.40
N GLN A 340 1.79 1.25 -26.38
CA GLN A 340 2.70 0.28 -26.98
C GLN A 340 3.79 0.97 -27.80
N VAL A 341 3.45 2.06 -28.51
CA VAL A 341 4.40 2.88 -29.25
C VAL A 341 5.45 3.48 -28.31
N TYR A 342 5.02 4.10 -27.21
CA TYR A 342 5.94 4.64 -26.20
C TYR A 342 6.81 3.57 -25.55
N LEU A 343 6.27 2.36 -25.31
CA LEU A 343 7.04 1.24 -24.78
C LEU A 343 8.17 0.83 -25.74
N VAL A 344 7.87 0.71 -27.03
CA VAL A 344 8.87 0.39 -28.06
C VAL A 344 9.92 1.50 -28.16
N CYS A 345 9.51 2.77 -28.16
CA CYS A 345 10.43 3.91 -28.13
C CYS A 345 11.34 3.92 -26.88
N GLY A 346 10.80 3.57 -25.71
CA GLY A 346 11.57 3.40 -24.46
C GLY A 346 12.61 2.29 -24.57
N GLY A 347 12.26 1.17 -25.22
CA GLY A 347 13.21 0.10 -25.55
C GLY A 347 14.32 0.56 -26.50
N LEU A 348 14.00 1.35 -27.53
CA LEU A 348 14.98 1.90 -28.47
C LEU A 348 15.98 2.85 -27.79
N VAL A 349 15.58 3.59 -26.76
CA VAL A 349 16.49 4.45 -25.99
C VAL A 349 17.62 3.65 -25.31
N LEU A 350 17.41 2.37 -24.99
CA LEU A 350 18.48 1.51 -24.46
C LEU A 350 19.62 1.28 -25.47
N LEU A 351 19.37 1.40 -26.78
CA LEU A 351 20.45 1.36 -27.79
C LEU A 351 21.42 2.53 -27.63
N GLY A 352 20.94 3.66 -27.07
CA GLY A 352 21.73 4.85 -26.75
C GLY A 352 22.77 4.63 -25.65
N VAL A 353 22.73 3.52 -24.91
CA VAL A 353 23.77 3.13 -23.92
C VAL A 353 25.14 2.94 -24.59
N ARG A 354 25.20 2.72 -25.91
CA ARG A 354 26.46 2.65 -26.68
C ARG A 354 26.98 4.00 -27.17
N ALA A 355 26.22 5.08 -27.05
CA ALA A 355 26.69 6.40 -27.41
C ALA A 355 27.82 6.84 -26.45
N PRO A 356 28.76 7.70 -26.90
CA PRO A 356 29.85 8.24 -26.07
C PRO A 356 29.34 9.31 -25.08
N LEU A 357 28.26 8.98 -24.37
CA LEU A 357 27.66 9.75 -23.29
C LEU A 357 28.26 9.19 -22.00
N GLY A 358 28.83 10.02 -21.13
CA GLY A 358 29.51 9.54 -19.92
C GLY A 358 28.64 8.59 -19.07
N ARG A 359 29.27 7.70 -18.29
CA ARG A 359 28.62 6.69 -17.43
C ARG A 359 27.35 7.15 -16.70
N PRO A 360 27.30 8.32 -16.02
CA PRO A 360 26.08 8.74 -15.31
C PRO A 360 24.91 9.05 -16.25
N ALA A 361 25.16 9.59 -17.44
CA ALA A 361 24.09 9.85 -18.41
C ALA A 361 23.51 8.55 -18.97
N GLN A 362 24.35 7.53 -19.20
CA GLN A 362 23.91 6.19 -19.61
C GLN A 362 23.02 5.53 -18.55
N GLN A 363 23.37 5.64 -17.27
CA GLN A 363 22.51 5.20 -16.16
C GLN A 363 21.15 5.91 -16.19
N GLY A 364 21.14 7.22 -16.48
CA GLY A 364 19.91 7.99 -16.65
C GLY A 364 19.02 7.47 -17.79
N LEU A 365 19.59 7.08 -18.93
CA LEU A 365 18.81 6.49 -20.04
C LEU A 365 18.17 5.15 -19.66
N VAL A 366 18.88 4.32 -18.90
CA VAL A 366 18.33 3.05 -18.37
C VAL A 366 17.17 3.32 -17.40
N TRP A 367 17.30 4.32 -16.53
CA TRP A 367 16.22 4.75 -15.64
C TRP A 367 15.02 5.32 -16.40
N ALA A 368 15.24 6.08 -17.49
CA ALA A 368 14.16 6.57 -18.34
C ALA A 368 13.40 5.42 -19.02
N ALA A 369 14.12 4.45 -19.60
CA ALA A 369 13.51 3.26 -20.18
C ALA A 369 12.72 2.46 -19.13
N GLY A 370 13.29 2.29 -17.93
CA GLY A 370 12.61 1.63 -16.80
C GLY A 370 11.38 2.38 -16.30
N ALA A 371 11.38 3.72 -16.32
CA ALA A 371 10.22 4.53 -15.96
C ALA A 371 9.10 4.40 -17.01
N VAL A 372 9.45 4.41 -18.29
CA VAL A 372 8.49 4.19 -19.39
C VAL A 372 7.88 2.80 -19.29
N THR A 373 8.69 1.75 -19.11
CA THR A 373 8.15 0.38 -18.97
C THR A 373 7.27 0.24 -17.73
N ALA A 374 7.65 0.81 -16.59
CA ALA A 374 6.85 0.81 -15.38
C ALA A 374 5.51 1.55 -15.58
N MET A 375 5.52 2.70 -16.25
CA MET A 375 4.31 3.47 -16.53
C MET A 375 3.39 2.73 -17.52
N SER A 376 3.95 2.08 -18.55
CA SER A 376 3.19 1.24 -19.48
C SER A 376 2.52 0.05 -18.76
N VAL A 377 3.23 -0.61 -17.84
CA VAL A 377 2.66 -1.70 -17.03
C VAL A 377 1.59 -1.18 -16.08
N LEU A 378 1.81 -0.02 -15.45
CA LEU A 378 0.85 0.60 -14.55
C LEU A 378 -0.45 1.00 -15.28
N TYR A 379 -0.34 1.51 -16.51
CA TYR A 379 -1.50 1.78 -17.35
C TYR A 379 -2.28 0.50 -17.68
N SER A 380 -1.59 -0.61 -17.97
CA SER A 380 -2.18 -1.92 -18.18
C SER A 380 -2.72 -2.61 -16.92
N ALA A 381 -2.52 -2.04 -15.72
CA ALA A 381 -3.00 -2.63 -14.48
C ALA A 381 -4.53 -2.52 -14.33
N ALA A 382 -5.15 -1.49 -14.89
CA ALA A 382 -6.60 -1.29 -14.84
C ALA A 382 -7.40 -2.46 -15.48
N PRO A 383 -7.13 -2.86 -16.75
CA PRO A 383 -7.84 -4.00 -17.34
C PRO A 383 -7.54 -5.33 -16.63
N VAL A 384 -6.33 -5.52 -16.10
CA VAL A 384 -6.00 -6.70 -15.27
C VAL A 384 -6.87 -6.72 -14.02
N ALA A 385 -7.01 -5.59 -13.31
CA ALA A 385 -7.86 -5.51 -12.13
C ALA A 385 -9.33 -5.82 -12.43
N VAL A 386 -9.86 -5.29 -13.54
CA VAL A 386 -11.22 -5.57 -13.99
C VAL A 386 -11.41 -7.07 -14.26
N VAL A 387 -10.50 -7.71 -15.00
CA VAL A 387 -10.60 -9.15 -15.33
C VAL A 387 -10.43 -10.05 -14.11
N LEU A 388 -9.66 -9.65 -13.10
CA LEU A 388 -9.48 -10.43 -11.88
C LEU A 388 -10.64 -10.31 -10.90
N VAL A 389 -11.26 -9.14 -10.81
CA VAL A 389 -12.38 -8.89 -9.87
C VAL A 389 -13.73 -9.29 -10.49
N GLY A 390 -13.90 -9.12 -11.79
CA GLY A 390 -15.18 -9.36 -12.47
C GLY A 390 -15.78 -10.76 -12.27
N PRO A 391 -15.02 -11.87 -12.23
CA PRO A 391 -15.55 -13.21 -11.94
C PRO A 391 -16.33 -13.31 -10.62
N VAL A 392 -16.07 -12.44 -9.64
CA VAL A 392 -16.82 -12.41 -8.37
C VAL A 392 -18.31 -12.13 -8.59
N ALA A 393 -18.67 -11.41 -9.65
CA ALA A 393 -20.07 -11.16 -10.02
C ALA A 393 -20.85 -12.43 -10.39
N GLN A 394 -20.18 -13.57 -10.63
CA GLN A 394 -20.83 -14.85 -10.91
C GLN A 394 -21.42 -15.51 -9.67
N LEU A 395 -20.98 -15.14 -8.46
CA LEU A 395 -21.54 -15.69 -7.21
C LEU A 395 -23.03 -15.35 -7.04
N GLY A 396 -23.50 -14.25 -7.62
CA GLY A 396 -24.92 -13.87 -7.61
C GLY A 396 -25.75 -14.45 -8.76
N ARG A 397 -25.13 -15.20 -9.69
CA ARG A 397 -25.75 -15.71 -10.93
C ARG A 397 -25.42 -17.19 -11.18
N LEU A 398 -25.46 -17.99 -10.11
CA LEU A 398 -25.16 -19.43 -10.19
C LEU A 398 -26.10 -20.12 -11.18
N TRP A 399 -25.52 -20.76 -12.20
CA TRP A 399 -26.23 -21.49 -13.26
C TRP A 399 -27.33 -20.69 -13.97
N ALA A 400 -27.22 -19.36 -14.02
CA ALA A 400 -28.14 -18.51 -14.75
C ALA A 400 -27.96 -18.60 -16.29
N GLY A 401 -26.94 -19.33 -16.76
CA GLY A 401 -26.61 -19.49 -18.18
C GLY A 401 -25.41 -18.65 -18.61
N ALA A 402 -24.98 -18.84 -19.85
CA ALA A 402 -23.86 -18.08 -20.41
C ALA A 402 -24.23 -16.57 -20.47
N PRO A 403 -23.40 -15.68 -19.90
CA PRO A 403 -23.70 -14.24 -19.87
C PRO A 403 -23.88 -13.65 -21.28
N GLU A 404 -24.90 -12.81 -21.44
CA GLU A 404 -25.07 -11.99 -22.64
C GLU A 404 -23.84 -11.06 -22.81
N GLY A 405 -23.27 -10.99 -24.02
CA GLY A 405 -22.03 -10.21 -24.27
C GLY A 405 -20.72 -10.96 -23.98
N GLY A 406 -20.72 -12.30 -23.99
CA GLY A 406 -19.50 -13.11 -23.97
C GLY A 406 -18.68 -12.98 -22.67
N ILE A 407 -17.35 -13.01 -22.78
CA ILE A 407 -16.47 -12.90 -21.60
C ILE A 407 -16.56 -11.51 -20.92
N ARG A 408 -16.83 -10.45 -21.67
CA ARG A 408 -16.98 -9.08 -21.12
C ARG A 408 -18.23 -8.96 -20.26
N GLY A 409 -19.32 -9.63 -20.66
CA GLY A 409 -20.54 -9.80 -19.85
C GLY A 409 -20.30 -10.61 -18.59
N ALA A 410 -19.49 -11.67 -18.68
CA ALA A 410 -19.14 -12.51 -17.52
C ALA A 410 -18.33 -11.76 -16.45
N VAL A 411 -17.49 -10.82 -16.88
CA VAL A 411 -16.67 -9.95 -16.00
C VAL A 411 -17.45 -8.72 -15.52
N GLY A 412 -18.67 -8.48 -16.02
CA GLY A 412 -19.51 -7.35 -15.63
C GLY A 412 -19.00 -6.01 -16.16
N ALA A 413 -18.36 -6.01 -17.33
CA ALA A 413 -17.57 -4.90 -17.85
C ALA A 413 -17.90 -4.57 -19.32
N THR A 414 -19.13 -4.80 -19.77
CA THR A 414 -19.54 -4.57 -21.18
C THR A 414 -19.39 -3.11 -21.61
N ASP A 415 -19.62 -2.17 -20.70
CA ASP A 415 -19.73 -0.74 -21.01
C ASP A 415 -18.37 -0.01 -20.95
N LEU A 416 -17.29 -0.73 -20.62
CA LEU A 416 -15.95 -0.14 -20.60
C LEU A 416 -15.41 0.07 -22.02
N PRO A 417 -14.58 1.10 -22.25
CA PRO A 417 -13.96 1.37 -23.54
C PRO A 417 -12.83 0.37 -23.83
N TRP A 418 -13.19 -0.88 -24.14
CA TRP A 418 -12.24 -1.95 -24.43
C TRP A 418 -11.33 -1.67 -25.63
N GLN A 419 -11.76 -0.80 -26.55
CA GLN A 419 -10.94 -0.34 -27.67
C GLN A 419 -9.68 0.41 -27.19
N ASP A 420 -9.79 1.20 -26.12
CA ASP A 420 -8.67 1.92 -25.52
C ASP A 420 -7.80 1.00 -24.63
N MET A 421 -8.35 -0.14 -24.21
CA MET A 421 -7.65 -1.13 -23.38
C MET A 421 -7.07 -2.30 -24.20
N ALA A 422 -7.33 -2.37 -25.50
CA ALA A 422 -6.98 -3.50 -26.35
C ALA A 422 -5.47 -3.77 -26.44
N ALA A 423 -4.63 -2.74 -26.27
CA ALA A 423 -3.18 -2.90 -26.28
C ALA A 423 -2.60 -3.43 -24.96
N ALA A 424 -3.35 -3.41 -23.85
CA ALA A 424 -2.87 -3.84 -22.54
C ALA A 424 -2.26 -5.26 -22.52
N PRO A 425 -2.89 -6.31 -23.10
CA PRO A 425 -2.27 -7.63 -23.15
C PRO A 425 -0.96 -7.62 -23.97
N VAL A 426 -0.89 -6.85 -25.05
CA VAL A 426 0.32 -6.74 -25.89
C VAL A 426 1.45 -6.05 -25.12
N VAL A 427 1.15 -4.98 -24.39
CA VAL A 427 2.10 -4.28 -23.50
C VAL A 427 2.64 -5.24 -22.44
N LEU A 428 1.77 -5.97 -21.73
CA LEU A 428 2.18 -6.90 -20.69
C LEU A 428 3.02 -8.05 -21.25
N LEU A 429 2.63 -8.62 -22.39
CA LEU A 429 3.35 -9.71 -23.05
C LEU A 429 4.70 -9.26 -23.60
N THR A 430 4.80 -8.06 -24.19
CA THR A 430 6.08 -7.55 -24.71
C THR A 430 7.08 -7.28 -23.59
N VAL A 431 6.64 -6.71 -22.46
CA VAL A 431 7.49 -6.56 -21.27
C VAL A 431 7.85 -7.93 -20.68
N ALA A 432 6.91 -8.87 -20.61
CA ALA A 432 7.17 -10.23 -20.12
C ALA A 432 8.23 -10.96 -20.98
N VAL A 433 8.14 -10.85 -22.30
CA VAL A 433 9.12 -11.43 -23.24
C VAL A 433 10.47 -10.75 -23.09
N ALA A 434 10.53 -9.43 -22.96
CA ALA A 434 11.78 -8.69 -22.74
C ALA A 434 12.47 -9.11 -21.42
N LEU A 435 11.71 -9.23 -20.33
CA LEU A 435 12.22 -9.67 -19.03
C LEU A 435 12.60 -11.16 -19.03
N GLY A 436 11.84 -12.01 -19.72
CA GLY A 436 12.15 -13.42 -19.90
C GLY A 436 13.41 -13.65 -20.73
N ALA A 437 13.60 -12.87 -21.80
CA ALA A 437 14.83 -12.84 -22.58
C ALA A 437 16.01 -12.38 -21.72
N ALA A 438 15.85 -11.28 -20.97
CA ALA A 438 16.82 -10.77 -20.02
C ALA A 438 17.19 -11.80 -18.93
N TYR A 439 16.22 -12.57 -18.42
CA TYR A 439 16.46 -13.66 -17.47
C TYR A 439 17.29 -14.79 -18.08
N ARG A 440 17.01 -15.15 -19.34
CA ARG A 440 17.70 -16.24 -20.07
C ARG A 440 19.12 -15.84 -20.49
N SER A 441 19.32 -14.62 -20.97
CA SER A 441 20.61 -14.11 -21.46
C SER A 441 21.26 -13.11 -20.51
N TRP A 442 21.07 -13.28 -19.19
CA TRP A 442 21.50 -12.33 -18.15
C TRP A 442 22.97 -11.90 -18.26
N GLU A 443 23.88 -12.86 -18.47
CA GLU A 443 25.31 -12.58 -18.64
C GLU A 443 25.64 -11.85 -19.95
N GLY A 444 24.91 -12.16 -21.03
CA GLY A 444 25.06 -11.47 -22.31
C GLY A 444 24.57 -10.03 -22.23
N MET A 445 23.47 -9.80 -21.52
CA MET A 445 22.90 -8.47 -21.28
C MET A 445 23.81 -7.59 -20.40
N ILE A 446 24.37 -8.13 -19.32
CA ILE A 446 25.34 -7.39 -18.49
C ILE A 446 26.59 -7.03 -19.31
N ARG A 447 27.09 -7.98 -20.12
CA ARG A 447 28.20 -7.71 -21.05
C ARG A 447 27.86 -6.64 -22.08
N TRP A 448 26.65 -6.69 -22.63
CA TRP A 448 26.16 -5.74 -23.64
C TRP A 448 25.98 -4.32 -23.09
N ALA A 449 25.42 -4.19 -21.88
CA ALA A 449 25.18 -2.88 -21.26
C ALA A 449 26.41 -2.31 -20.53
N GLY A 450 27.42 -3.14 -20.26
CA GLY A 450 28.68 -2.73 -19.66
C GLY A 450 28.50 -2.08 -18.27
N PRO A 451 29.29 -1.03 -17.93
CA PRO A 451 29.26 -0.41 -16.61
C PRO A 451 28.02 0.46 -16.32
N ALA A 452 27.10 0.59 -17.29
CA ALA A 452 25.86 1.35 -17.10
C ALA A 452 24.89 0.66 -16.12
N LEU A 453 24.96 -0.66 -15.98
CA LEU A 453 24.18 -1.42 -15.02
C LEU A 453 25.07 -1.92 -13.88
N SER A 454 24.71 -1.57 -12.63
CA SER A 454 25.31 -2.15 -11.43
C SER A 454 24.41 -3.29 -10.93
N PRO A 455 24.66 -4.56 -11.31
CA PRO A 455 23.77 -5.66 -10.95
C PRO A 455 23.73 -5.85 -9.43
N ARG A 456 22.52 -5.87 -8.87
CA ARG A 456 22.30 -6.24 -7.45
C ARG A 456 21.96 -7.72 -7.33
N PRO A 457 22.32 -8.37 -6.20
CA PRO A 457 21.86 -9.72 -5.92
C PRO A 457 20.33 -9.77 -5.96
N GLY A 458 19.77 -10.75 -6.69
CA GLY A 458 18.32 -10.94 -6.82
C GLY A 458 17.63 -10.26 -8.00
N TRP A 459 18.32 -9.41 -8.79
CA TRP A 459 17.69 -8.80 -9.98
C TRP A 459 17.33 -9.83 -11.05
N ARG A 460 18.16 -10.87 -11.23
CA ARG A 460 17.84 -11.97 -12.15
C ARG A 460 16.56 -12.69 -11.72
N THR A 461 16.43 -13.05 -10.45
CA THR A 461 15.20 -13.69 -9.94
C THR A 461 13.99 -12.78 -10.01
N ALA A 462 14.15 -11.47 -9.76
CA ALA A 462 13.08 -10.49 -9.89
C ALA A 462 12.62 -10.33 -11.35
N ALA A 463 13.54 -10.34 -12.33
CA ALA A 463 13.21 -10.31 -13.74
C ALA A 463 12.43 -11.56 -14.17
N GLY A 464 12.87 -12.75 -13.74
CA GLY A 464 12.16 -14.01 -14.01
C GLY A 464 10.77 -14.04 -13.37
N ALA A 465 10.65 -13.63 -12.11
CA ALA A 465 9.38 -13.53 -11.39
C ALA A 465 8.41 -12.53 -12.06
N SER A 466 8.91 -11.34 -12.41
CA SER A 466 8.12 -10.30 -13.07
C SER A 466 7.68 -10.74 -14.48
N ALA A 467 8.52 -11.47 -15.21
CA ALA A 467 8.15 -12.03 -16.51
C ALA A 467 6.98 -13.01 -16.40
N VAL A 468 6.96 -13.87 -15.38
CA VAL A 468 5.83 -14.79 -15.14
C VAL A 468 4.55 -14.04 -14.80
N VAL A 469 4.63 -13.07 -13.89
CA VAL A 469 3.45 -12.27 -13.47
C VAL A 469 2.87 -11.49 -14.66
N LEU A 470 3.71 -10.78 -15.41
CA LEU A 470 3.26 -9.99 -16.56
C LEU A 470 2.80 -10.87 -17.72
N GLY A 471 3.44 -12.02 -17.94
CA GLY A 471 3.02 -12.99 -18.94
C GLY A 471 1.64 -13.57 -18.63
N TRP A 472 1.41 -13.98 -17.38
CA TRP A 472 0.11 -14.44 -16.91
C TRP A 472 -0.95 -13.34 -16.95
N ALA A 473 -0.64 -12.12 -16.50
CA ALA A 473 -1.55 -10.98 -16.56
C ALA A 473 -1.94 -10.61 -18.01
N GLY A 474 -0.99 -10.66 -18.95
CA GLY A 474 -1.27 -10.45 -20.36
C GLY A 474 -2.18 -11.54 -20.95
N LEU A 475 -1.91 -12.81 -20.66
CA LEU A 475 -2.70 -13.94 -21.16
C LEU A 475 -4.10 -14.02 -20.53
N THR A 476 -4.28 -13.54 -19.29
CA THR A 476 -5.61 -13.48 -18.65
C THR A 476 -6.49 -12.38 -19.22
N VAL A 477 -5.93 -11.24 -19.60
CA VAL A 477 -6.67 -10.11 -20.21
C VAL A 477 -6.98 -10.35 -21.69
N LEU A 478 -6.14 -11.11 -22.40
CA LEU A 478 -6.23 -11.36 -23.85
C LEU A 478 -7.63 -11.80 -24.34
N PRO A 479 -8.35 -12.74 -23.70
CA PRO A 479 -9.68 -13.16 -24.16
C PRO A 479 -10.71 -12.01 -24.12
N SER A 480 -10.59 -11.13 -23.12
CA SER A 480 -11.49 -9.98 -22.94
C SER A 480 -11.18 -8.86 -23.94
N ALA A 481 -9.89 -8.68 -24.27
CA ALA A 481 -9.47 -7.74 -25.31
C ALA A 481 -9.97 -8.17 -26.70
N LEU A 482 -9.90 -9.47 -27.02
CA LEU A 482 -10.33 -10.05 -28.30
C LEU A 482 -11.84 -10.36 -28.40
N ASP A 483 -12.60 -10.13 -27.33
CA ASP A 483 -14.03 -10.44 -27.23
C ASP A 483 -14.38 -11.89 -27.59
N VAL A 484 -13.58 -12.82 -27.07
CA VAL A 484 -13.73 -14.25 -27.33
C VAL A 484 -15.00 -14.78 -26.65
N SER A 485 -15.62 -15.81 -27.24
CA SER A 485 -16.77 -16.48 -26.65
C SER A 485 -16.47 -16.99 -25.24
N PHE A 486 -17.49 -17.01 -24.37
CA PHE A 486 -17.36 -17.42 -22.98
C PHE A 486 -16.71 -18.82 -22.82
N THR A 487 -17.11 -19.78 -23.65
CA THR A 487 -16.56 -21.15 -23.62
C THR A 487 -15.09 -21.21 -23.98
N ALA A 488 -14.68 -20.48 -25.03
CA ALA A 488 -13.29 -20.41 -25.44
C ALA A 488 -12.43 -19.64 -24.43
N ALA A 489 -12.97 -18.61 -23.78
CA ALA A 489 -12.29 -17.90 -22.71
C ALA A 489 -12.04 -18.80 -21.48
N VAL A 490 -13.05 -19.55 -21.02
CA VAL A 490 -12.90 -20.50 -19.90
C VAL A 490 -11.90 -21.62 -20.25
N ALA A 491 -11.95 -22.14 -21.48
CA ALA A 491 -10.99 -23.15 -21.95
C ALA A 491 -9.56 -22.60 -22.03
N LEU A 492 -9.37 -21.39 -22.56
CA LEU A 492 -8.05 -20.77 -22.65
C LEU A 492 -7.47 -20.48 -21.26
N GLN A 493 -8.29 -20.02 -20.32
CA GLN A 493 -7.83 -19.78 -18.96
C GLN A 493 -7.56 -21.07 -18.19
N SER A 494 -8.30 -22.16 -18.40
CA SER A 494 -8.00 -23.46 -17.78
C SER A 494 -6.68 -24.03 -18.30
N VAL A 495 -6.41 -23.92 -19.60
CA VAL A 495 -5.10 -24.26 -20.20
C VAL A 495 -3.99 -23.38 -19.63
N LEU A 496 -4.25 -22.09 -19.42
CA LEU A 496 -3.29 -21.17 -18.80
C LEU A 496 -2.95 -21.59 -17.37
N VAL A 497 -3.94 -21.96 -16.55
CA VAL A 497 -3.71 -22.49 -15.19
C VAL A 497 -2.83 -23.75 -15.26
N ALA A 498 -3.02 -24.62 -16.25
CA ALA A 498 -2.19 -25.81 -16.45
C ALA A 498 -0.75 -25.46 -16.80
N GLY A 499 -0.56 -24.52 -17.74
CA GLY A 499 0.77 -24.03 -18.11
C GLY A 499 1.51 -23.41 -16.91
N VAL A 500 0.83 -22.59 -16.11
CA VAL A 500 1.45 -21.93 -14.97
C VAL A 500 1.77 -22.92 -13.84
N LEU A 501 0.90 -23.89 -13.56
CA LEU A 501 1.13 -24.94 -12.57
C LEU A 501 2.31 -25.84 -12.97
N THR A 502 2.40 -26.23 -14.24
CA THR A 502 3.54 -27.02 -14.75
C THR A 502 4.86 -26.25 -14.68
N VAL A 503 4.84 -24.95 -14.98
CA VAL A 503 6.00 -24.06 -14.79
C VAL A 503 6.37 -23.95 -13.31
N ALA A 504 5.41 -23.84 -12.39
CA ALA A 504 5.66 -23.79 -10.96
C ALA A 504 6.33 -25.07 -10.45
N VAL A 505 5.81 -26.24 -10.82
CA VAL A 505 6.39 -27.55 -10.46
C VAL A 505 7.78 -27.72 -11.06
N ALA A 506 7.98 -27.39 -12.34
CA ALA A 506 9.28 -27.47 -12.99
C ALA A 506 10.31 -26.50 -12.39
N ALA A 507 9.89 -25.29 -12.02
CA ALA A 507 10.75 -24.29 -11.38
C ALA A 507 11.16 -24.68 -9.96
N LEU A 508 10.27 -25.35 -9.20
CA LEU A 508 10.58 -25.92 -7.88
C LEU A 508 11.65 -27.01 -8.00
N ARG A 509 11.47 -27.95 -8.94
CA ARG A 509 12.45 -29.02 -9.20
C ARG A 509 13.82 -28.49 -9.65
N ARG A 510 13.85 -27.38 -10.40
CA ARG A 510 15.09 -26.70 -10.82
C ARG A 510 15.73 -25.84 -9.72
N GLY A 511 15.15 -25.78 -8.51
CA GLY A 511 15.66 -24.96 -7.40
C GLY A 511 15.46 -23.44 -7.56
N THR A 512 14.63 -23.00 -8.52
CA THR A 512 14.33 -21.58 -8.77
C THR A 512 13.12 -21.12 -7.98
N THR A 513 13.26 -21.07 -6.65
CA THR A 513 12.16 -20.82 -5.69
C THR A 513 11.38 -19.53 -5.95
N GLY A 514 12.05 -18.44 -6.34
CA GLY A 514 11.38 -17.16 -6.63
C GLY A 514 10.38 -17.25 -7.79
N VAL A 515 10.78 -17.88 -8.90
CA VAL A 515 9.93 -18.06 -10.08
C VAL A 515 8.81 -19.04 -9.79
N ALA A 516 9.12 -20.13 -9.08
CA ALA A 516 8.16 -21.13 -8.62
C ALA A 516 7.04 -20.54 -7.76
N LEU A 517 7.37 -19.74 -6.75
CA LEU A 517 6.39 -19.12 -5.87
C LEU A 517 5.50 -18.13 -6.64
N THR A 518 6.08 -17.31 -7.52
CA THR A 518 5.28 -16.40 -8.35
C THR A 518 4.36 -17.12 -9.32
N ALA A 519 4.83 -18.20 -9.95
CA ALA A 519 4.00 -19.04 -10.79
C ALA A 519 2.89 -19.71 -9.97
N GLY A 520 3.20 -20.24 -8.78
CA GLY A 520 2.22 -20.80 -7.85
C GLY A 520 1.11 -19.80 -7.50
N VAL A 521 1.46 -18.57 -7.12
CA VAL A 521 0.49 -17.51 -6.81
C VAL A 521 -0.37 -17.15 -8.03
N CYS A 522 0.25 -16.95 -9.21
CA CYS A 522 -0.49 -16.68 -10.45
C CYS A 522 -1.43 -17.83 -10.82
N GLY A 523 -0.99 -19.07 -10.62
CA GLY A 523 -1.79 -20.27 -10.85
C GLY A 523 -2.97 -20.37 -9.89
N SER A 524 -2.78 -20.05 -8.60
CA SER A 524 -3.86 -20.02 -7.60
C SER A 524 -4.89 -18.93 -7.89
N VAL A 525 -4.45 -17.72 -8.22
CA VAL A 525 -5.36 -16.61 -8.58
C VAL A 525 -6.10 -16.94 -9.88
N GLY A 526 -5.39 -17.48 -10.88
CA GLY A 526 -6.00 -17.94 -12.12
C GLY A 526 -7.03 -19.05 -11.89
N ALA A 527 -6.70 -20.07 -11.09
CA ALA A 527 -7.61 -21.16 -10.75
C ALA A 527 -8.88 -20.66 -10.05
N ALA A 528 -8.76 -19.71 -9.12
CA ALA A 528 -9.91 -19.07 -8.48
C ALA A 528 -10.76 -18.29 -9.49
N GLY A 529 -10.14 -17.53 -10.40
CA GLY A 529 -10.84 -16.82 -11.46
C GLY A 529 -11.63 -17.73 -12.39
N VAL A 530 -11.01 -18.82 -12.89
CA VAL A 530 -11.68 -19.79 -13.77
C VAL A 530 -12.75 -20.58 -13.02
N ALA A 531 -12.52 -20.92 -11.76
CA ALA A 531 -13.50 -21.57 -10.90
C ALA A 531 -14.75 -20.70 -10.66
N LEU A 532 -14.58 -19.38 -10.51
CA LEU A 532 -15.70 -18.46 -10.39
C LEU A 532 -16.45 -18.30 -11.73
N LEU A 533 -15.72 -18.20 -12.84
CA LEU A 533 -16.33 -18.11 -14.17
C LEU A 533 -17.11 -19.38 -14.52
N SER A 534 -16.64 -20.55 -14.12
CA SER A 534 -17.31 -21.82 -14.43
C SER A 534 -18.67 -21.97 -13.75
N LEU A 535 -18.95 -21.22 -12.68
CA LEU A 535 -20.25 -21.22 -11.98
C LEU A 535 -21.40 -20.64 -12.83
N GLY A 536 -21.10 -19.97 -13.94
CA GLY A 536 -22.12 -19.45 -14.86
C GLY A 536 -22.93 -20.56 -15.54
N SER A 537 -22.37 -21.76 -15.71
CA SER A 537 -23.11 -22.91 -16.25
C SER A 537 -22.77 -24.22 -15.57
N GLU A 538 -23.78 -25.07 -15.41
CA GLU A 538 -23.65 -26.40 -14.84
C GLU A 538 -22.57 -27.27 -15.53
N PRO A 539 -22.53 -27.43 -16.88
CA PRO A 539 -21.50 -28.23 -17.54
C PRO A 539 -20.10 -27.64 -17.38
N ALA A 540 -19.95 -26.31 -17.35
CA ALA A 540 -18.65 -25.67 -17.11
C ALA A 540 -18.16 -25.91 -15.68
N THR A 541 -19.07 -25.88 -14.69
CA THR A 541 -18.75 -26.16 -13.29
C THR A 541 -18.12 -27.55 -13.17
N TYR A 542 -18.75 -28.59 -13.72
CA TYR A 542 -18.20 -29.95 -13.67
C TYR A 542 -16.88 -30.10 -14.42
N ALA A 543 -16.79 -29.59 -15.65
CA ALA A 543 -15.60 -29.71 -16.47
C ALA A 543 -14.38 -29.00 -15.82
N VAL A 544 -14.57 -27.78 -15.33
CA VAL A 544 -13.48 -26.97 -14.75
C VAL A 544 -13.07 -27.48 -13.38
N PHE A 545 -14.00 -27.72 -12.45
CA PHE A 545 -13.64 -28.22 -11.13
C PHE A 545 -13.07 -29.64 -11.19
N GLY A 546 -13.55 -30.48 -12.13
CA GLY A 546 -12.95 -31.79 -12.43
C GLY A 546 -11.52 -31.68 -12.96
N ALA A 547 -11.27 -30.78 -13.91
CA ALA A 547 -9.92 -30.53 -14.43
C ALA A 547 -8.98 -29.98 -13.34
N LEU A 548 -9.41 -28.98 -12.56
CA LEU A 548 -8.64 -28.41 -11.46
C LEU A 548 -8.30 -29.45 -10.40
N LEU A 549 -9.26 -30.33 -10.04
CA LEU A 549 -9.02 -31.45 -9.13
C LEU A 549 -7.89 -32.36 -9.64
N LEU A 550 -7.95 -32.78 -10.91
CA LEU A 550 -6.92 -33.63 -11.51
C LEU A 550 -5.56 -32.93 -11.59
N MET A 551 -5.54 -31.64 -11.93
CA MET A 551 -4.33 -30.84 -12.04
C MET A 551 -3.65 -30.63 -10.68
N PHE A 552 -4.42 -30.28 -9.64
CA PHE A 552 -3.88 -30.15 -8.29
C PHE A 552 -3.44 -31.50 -7.73
N ALA A 553 -4.21 -32.56 -7.91
CA ALA A 553 -3.78 -33.91 -7.51
C ALA A 553 -2.48 -34.32 -8.23
N GLY A 554 -2.37 -34.09 -9.54
CA GLY A 554 -1.18 -34.37 -10.33
C GLY A 554 0.04 -33.53 -9.92
N ALA A 555 -0.16 -32.26 -9.55
CA ALA A 555 0.90 -31.43 -9.01
C ALA A 555 1.35 -31.91 -7.62
N ALA A 556 0.42 -32.32 -6.75
CA ALA A 556 0.76 -32.86 -5.44
C ALA A 556 1.60 -34.16 -5.52
N THR A 557 1.30 -35.04 -6.48
CA THR A 557 2.10 -36.25 -6.72
C THR A 557 3.42 -35.96 -7.43
N ALA A 558 3.46 -34.97 -8.34
CA ALA A 558 4.70 -34.55 -8.99
C ALA A 558 5.69 -33.90 -8.00
N LEU A 559 5.22 -33.29 -6.92
CA LEU A 559 6.09 -32.72 -5.88
C LEU A 559 6.61 -33.77 -4.89
N ASP A 560 6.16 -35.02 -4.98
CA ASP A 560 6.54 -36.12 -4.08
C ASP A 560 7.87 -36.81 -4.43
N ALA A 561 8.60 -36.29 -5.42
CA ALA A 561 9.87 -36.88 -5.86
C ALA A 561 11.02 -36.55 -4.88
N PRO A 562 11.94 -37.50 -4.61
CA PRO A 562 13.03 -37.30 -3.65
C PRO A 562 14.06 -36.31 -4.20
N GLU A 563 14.04 -35.06 -3.72
CA GLU A 563 15.01 -34.03 -4.10
C GLU A 563 15.58 -33.24 -2.91
N SER A 564 16.68 -32.54 -3.20
CA SER A 564 17.71 -31.95 -2.33
C SER A 564 17.22 -31.31 -1.00
N PRO A 565 17.96 -31.52 0.11
CA PRO A 565 17.55 -31.11 1.47
C PRO A 565 17.34 -29.59 1.69
N SER A 566 17.82 -28.73 0.78
CA SER A 566 17.74 -27.26 0.93
C SER A 566 16.36 -26.67 0.61
N SER A 567 15.51 -27.35 -0.16
CA SER A 567 14.19 -26.84 -0.60
C SER A 567 13.00 -27.53 0.05
N ALA A 568 13.26 -28.46 0.97
CA ALA A 568 12.26 -29.29 1.65
C ALA A 568 11.09 -28.49 2.30
N PRO A 569 11.30 -27.38 3.05
CA PRO A 569 10.18 -26.72 3.74
C PRO A 569 9.22 -26.01 2.78
N VAL A 570 9.74 -25.40 1.72
CA VAL A 570 8.93 -24.71 0.70
C VAL A 570 8.13 -25.74 -0.10
N LEU A 571 8.75 -26.86 -0.47
CA LEU A 571 8.11 -27.95 -1.20
C LEU A 571 6.92 -28.53 -0.42
N VAL A 572 7.14 -28.84 0.87
CA VAL A 572 6.08 -29.35 1.77
C VAL A 572 4.93 -28.35 1.88
N THR A 573 5.23 -27.06 2.00
CA THR A 573 4.19 -26.01 2.09
C THR A 573 3.39 -25.91 0.80
N VAL A 574 4.04 -25.91 -0.36
CA VAL A 574 3.35 -25.85 -1.66
C VAL A 574 2.53 -27.12 -1.90
N GLN A 575 3.07 -28.29 -1.56
CA GLN A 575 2.34 -29.56 -1.64
C GLN A 575 1.10 -29.57 -0.74
N ALA A 576 1.21 -29.02 0.48
CA ALA A 576 0.07 -28.84 1.39
C ALA A 576 -1.01 -27.93 0.78
N VAL A 577 -0.63 -26.79 0.18
CA VAL A 577 -1.60 -25.86 -0.45
C VAL A 577 -2.29 -26.51 -1.63
N VAL A 578 -1.55 -27.19 -2.50
CA VAL A 578 -2.10 -27.85 -3.70
C VAL A 578 -3.03 -29.01 -3.32
N THR A 579 -2.69 -29.81 -2.29
CA THR A 579 -3.58 -30.86 -1.77
C THR A 579 -4.85 -30.30 -1.16
N CYS A 580 -4.77 -29.19 -0.42
CA CYS A 580 -5.94 -28.47 0.09
C CYS A 580 -6.84 -28.01 -1.06
N ALA A 581 -6.27 -27.41 -2.11
CA ALA A 581 -7.01 -26.94 -3.28
C ALA A 581 -7.74 -28.10 -4.00
N ALA A 582 -7.10 -29.27 -4.14
CA ALA A 582 -7.73 -30.47 -4.70
C ALA A 582 -8.96 -30.89 -3.88
N VAL A 583 -8.88 -30.93 -2.54
CA VAL A 583 -10.01 -31.30 -1.67
C VAL A 583 -11.15 -30.29 -1.76
N VAL A 584 -10.85 -29.00 -1.85
CA VAL A 584 -11.87 -27.96 -2.05
C VAL A 584 -12.58 -28.15 -3.38
N CYS A 585 -11.87 -28.43 -4.48
CA CYS A 585 -12.48 -28.74 -5.76
C CYS A 585 -13.41 -29.97 -5.68
N ALA A 586 -13.00 -31.03 -4.98
CA ALA A 586 -13.85 -32.21 -4.76
C ALA A 586 -15.10 -31.88 -3.92
N GLY A 587 -14.98 -31.04 -2.90
CA GLY A 587 -16.10 -30.55 -2.10
C GLY A 587 -17.12 -29.76 -2.93
N VAL A 588 -16.65 -28.87 -3.80
CA VAL A 588 -17.53 -28.11 -4.70
C VAL A 588 -18.23 -29.03 -5.71
N LEU A 589 -17.55 -30.04 -6.26
CA LEU A 589 -18.18 -31.02 -7.16
C LEU A 589 -19.28 -31.83 -6.45
N ALA A 590 -19.07 -32.22 -5.19
CA ALA A 590 -20.09 -32.93 -4.42
C ALA A 590 -21.31 -32.06 -4.12
N LEU A 591 -21.09 -30.77 -3.82
CA LEU A 591 -22.17 -29.79 -3.65
C LEU A 591 -22.93 -29.56 -4.96
N ALA A 592 -22.20 -29.32 -6.05
CA ALA A 592 -22.78 -29.14 -7.39
C ALA A 592 -23.63 -30.37 -7.79
N PHE A 593 -23.17 -31.58 -7.49
CA PHE A 593 -23.95 -32.79 -7.71
C PHE A 593 -25.29 -32.76 -6.98
N GLY A 594 -25.31 -32.43 -5.69
CA GLY A 594 -26.56 -32.30 -4.94
C GLY A 594 -27.54 -31.30 -5.56
N VAL A 595 -27.05 -30.10 -5.92
CA VAL A 595 -27.89 -29.05 -6.53
C VAL A 595 -28.39 -29.46 -7.92
N SER A 596 -27.57 -30.12 -8.74
CA SER A 596 -27.98 -30.57 -10.09
C SER A 596 -29.08 -31.61 -10.11
N VAL A 597 -29.14 -32.46 -9.08
CA VAL A 597 -30.19 -33.48 -8.90
C VAL A 597 -31.48 -32.85 -8.35
N GLY A 598 -31.47 -31.56 -8.01
CA GLY A 598 -32.62 -30.86 -7.42
C GLY A 598 -32.82 -31.16 -5.93
N LEU A 599 -31.80 -31.70 -5.26
CA LEU A 599 -31.83 -31.96 -3.83
C LEU A 599 -31.84 -30.64 -3.06
N ALA A 600 -32.60 -30.59 -1.97
CA ALA A 600 -32.48 -29.49 -1.03
C ALA A 600 -31.08 -29.45 -0.38
N SER A 601 -30.70 -28.30 0.18
CA SER A 601 -29.45 -28.08 0.94
C SER A 601 -29.14 -29.22 1.92
N TYR A 602 -30.13 -29.60 2.72
CA TYR A 602 -30.01 -30.65 3.74
C TYR A 602 -29.95 -32.07 3.16
N GLU A 603 -30.55 -32.31 2.00
CA GLU A 603 -30.52 -33.60 1.29
C GLU A 603 -29.19 -33.83 0.56
N ALA A 604 -28.50 -32.76 0.16
CA ALA A 604 -27.17 -32.81 -0.44
C ALA A 604 -26.05 -33.05 0.59
N ALA A 605 -26.28 -32.73 1.87
CA ALA A 605 -25.27 -32.83 2.92
C ALA A 605 -24.64 -34.24 3.09
N PRO A 606 -25.39 -35.35 3.04
CA PRO A 606 -24.79 -36.70 3.05
C PRO A 606 -23.88 -36.98 1.85
N VAL A 607 -24.20 -36.43 0.66
CA VAL A 607 -23.36 -36.59 -0.55
C VAL A 607 -22.02 -35.88 -0.36
N MET A 608 -22.02 -34.70 0.27
CA MET A 608 -20.80 -33.97 0.59
C MET A 608 -19.86 -34.76 1.51
N LEU A 609 -20.39 -35.69 2.34
CA LEU A 609 -19.58 -36.53 3.24
C LEU A 609 -18.73 -37.59 2.52
N VAL A 610 -18.96 -37.83 1.23
CA VAL A 610 -18.08 -38.69 0.42
C VAL A 610 -16.65 -38.12 0.39
N VAL A 611 -16.49 -36.79 0.38
CA VAL A 611 -15.18 -36.12 0.35
C VAL A 611 -14.38 -36.33 1.65
N PRO A 612 -14.89 -36.06 2.86
CA PRO A 612 -14.20 -36.41 4.10
C PRO A 612 -13.97 -37.93 4.24
N ALA A 613 -14.86 -38.78 3.71
CA ALA A 613 -14.64 -40.23 3.72
C ALA A 613 -13.43 -40.65 2.87
N VAL A 614 -13.33 -40.13 1.64
CA VAL A 614 -12.21 -40.40 0.73
C VAL A 614 -10.91 -39.81 1.26
N THR A 615 -10.91 -38.57 1.73
CA THR A 615 -9.72 -37.92 2.31
C THR A 615 -9.23 -38.61 3.58
N ALA A 616 -10.14 -39.08 4.44
CA ALA A 616 -9.78 -39.94 5.57
C ALA A 616 -9.16 -41.25 5.08
N GLY A 617 -9.75 -41.94 4.10
CA GLY A 617 -9.19 -43.17 3.53
C GLY A 617 -7.80 -42.98 2.92
N LEU A 618 -7.59 -41.90 2.17
CA LEU A 618 -6.30 -41.52 1.59
C LEU A 618 -5.26 -41.17 2.65
N GLY A 619 -5.65 -40.40 3.69
CA GLY A 619 -4.80 -40.15 4.84
C GLY A 619 -4.33 -41.44 5.53
N ALA A 620 -5.17 -42.48 5.54
CA ALA A 620 -4.82 -43.80 6.09
C ALA A 620 -3.76 -44.52 5.27
N ARG A 621 -3.76 -44.31 3.96
CA ARG A 621 -2.77 -44.89 3.03
C ARG A 621 -1.45 -44.13 3.08
N LEU A 622 -1.49 -42.80 3.21
CA LEU A 622 -0.31 -41.94 3.16
C LEU A 622 0.57 -41.99 4.43
N ARG A 623 0.09 -42.51 5.56
CA ARG A 623 0.86 -42.81 6.81
C ARG A 623 2.13 -41.97 7.06
N GLY A 624 2.00 -40.85 7.78
CA GLY A 624 3.16 -40.02 8.18
C GLY A 624 3.71 -39.11 7.08
N HIS A 625 3.15 -39.15 5.86
CA HIS A 625 3.49 -38.23 4.78
C HIS A 625 3.08 -36.78 5.14
N PRO A 626 3.92 -35.74 4.92
CA PRO A 626 3.56 -34.34 5.13
C PRO A 626 2.21 -33.91 4.53
N ALA A 627 1.79 -34.51 3.42
CA ALA A 627 0.51 -34.21 2.77
C ALA A 627 -0.73 -34.78 3.50
N ALA A 628 -0.58 -35.74 4.40
CA ALA A 628 -1.71 -36.43 5.04
C ALA A 628 -2.49 -35.51 6.01
N LEU A 629 -1.79 -34.65 6.77
CA LEU A 629 -2.44 -33.75 7.72
C LEU A 629 -3.27 -32.64 7.02
N PRO A 630 -2.73 -31.89 6.03
CA PRO A 630 -3.52 -30.92 5.26
C PRO A 630 -4.73 -31.54 4.57
N LEU A 631 -4.58 -32.75 4.01
CA LEU A 631 -5.66 -33.49 3.35
C LEU A 631 -6.81 -33.82 4.31
N GLU A 632 -6.51 -34.32 5.50
CA GLU A 632 -7.54 -34.65 6.50
C GLU A 632 -8.20 -33.42 7.11
N LEU A 633 -7.43 -32.35 7.36
CA LEU A 633 -7.98 -31.10 7.90
C LEU A 633 -8.93 -30.43 6.91
N THR A 634 -8.57 -30.40 5.62
CA THR A 634 -9.46 -29.87 4.58
C THR A 634 -10.66 -30.77 4.33
N GLY A 635 -10.50 -32.09 4.39
CA GLY A 635 -11.63 -33.02 4.40
C GLY A 635 -12.59 -32.74 5.56
N GLY A 636 -12.06 -32.53 6.77
CA GLY A 636 -12.83 -32.14 7.94
C GLY A 636 -13.58 -30.80 7.77
N ALA A 637 -12.97 -29.82 7.09
CA ALA A 637 -13.63 -28.55 6.75
C ALA A 637 -14.81 -28.75 5.78
N VAL A 638 -14.70 -29.66 4.81
CA VAL A 638 -15.83 -30.06 3.94
C VAL A 638 -16.92 -30.78 4.77
N GLY A 639 -16.54 -31.60 5.73
CA GLY A 639 -17.49 -32.22 6.68
C GLY A 639 -18.24 -31.18 7.53
N LEU A 640 -17.57 -30.11 7.97
CA LEU A 640 -18.23 -28.99 8.64
C LEU A 640 -19.21 -28.25 7.72
N ALA A 641 -18.84 -28.04 6.45
CA ALA A 641 -19.75 -27.44 5.47
C ALA A 641 -21.01 -28.31 5.24
N ALA A 642 -20.85 -29.64 5.24
CA ALA A 642 -21.98 -30.58 5.19
C ALA A 642 -22.90 -30.45 6.42
N ILE A 643 -22.34 -30.30 7.63
CA ILE A 643 -23.12 -30.06 8.85
C ILE A 643 -23.93 -28.77 8.73
N VAL A 644 -23.32 -27.68 8.23
CA VAL A 644 -24.00 -26.39 8.03
C VAL A 644 -25.14 -26.52 7.02
N ALA A 645 -24.92 -27.24 5.92
CA ALA A 645 -25.95 -27.48 4.90
C ALA A 645 -27.16 -28.25 5.45
N ALA A 646 -26.98 -29.07 6.49
CA ALA A 646 -28.04 -29.86 7.10
C ALA A 646 -28.83 -29.14 8.20
N VAL A 647 -28.47 -27.91 8.60
CA VAL A 647 -29.06 -27.21 9.76
C VAL A 647 -30.57 -26.95 9.61
N GLU A 648 -31.05 -26.77 8.38
CA GLU A 648 -32.46 -26.43 8.10
C GLU A 648 -33.43 -27.57 8.47
N ASP A 649 -32.97 -28.83 8.47
CA ASP A 649 -33.78 -29.99 8.84
C ASP A 649 -33.12 -30.80 9.99
N PRO A 650 -33.70 -30.79 11.20
CA PRO A 650 -33.11 -31.47 12.36
C PRO A 650 -32.90 -33.00 12.18
N PRO A 651 -33.83 -33.78 11.59
CA PRO A 651 -33.57 -35.18 11.25
C PRO A 651 -32.33 -35.40 10.39
N PHE A 652 -32.17 -34.65 9.29
CA PHE A 652 -31.00 -34.74 8.43
C PHE A 652 -29.72 -34.25 9.12
N LEU A 653 -29.79 -33.20 9.93
CA LEU A 653 -28.67 -32.75 10.77
C LEU A 653 -28.17 -33.86 11.69
N ALA A 654 -29.09 -34.59 12.34
CA ALA A 654 -28.73 -35.72 13.19
C ALA A 654 -28.03 -36.84 12.41
N LEU A 655 -28.53 -37.16 11.21
CA LEU A 655 -27.90 -38.15 10.32
C LEU A 655 -26.47 -37.72 9.92
N VAL A 656 -26.29 -36.47 9.50
CA VAL A 656 -24.99 -35.93 9.06
C VAL A 656 -24.00 -35.88 10.22
N LEU A 657 -24.43 -35.48 11.42
CA LEU A 657 -23.60 -35.55 12.64
C LEU A 657 -23.20 -36.98 12.97
N ALA A 658 -24.12 -37.95 12.86
CA ALA A 658 -23.83 -39.35 13.10
C ALA A 658 -22.82 -39.90 12.08
N LEU A 659 -22.99 -39.59 10.79
CA LEU A 659 -22.04 -39.99 9.74
C LEU A 659 -20.66 -39.34 9.92
N CYS A 660 -20.59 -38.06 10.31
CA CYS A 660 -19.33 -37.42 10.70
C CYS A 660 -18.70 -38.13 11.92
N GLY A 661 -19.51 -38.56 12.89
CA GLY A 661 -19.10 -39.37 14.03
C GLY A 661 -18.50 -40.72 13.62
N VAL A 662 -19.10 -41.39 12.63
CA VAL A 662 -18.57 -42.64 12.04
C VAL A 662 -17.21 -42.38 11.37
N LEU A 663 -17.09 -41.31 10.58
CA LEU A 663 -15.82 -40.94 9.94
C LEU A 663 -14.73 -40.64 10.97
N ALA A 664 -15.07 -39.90 12.04
CA ALA A 664 -14.17 -39.64 13.15
C ALA A 664 -13.77 -40.93 13.87
N ALA A 665 -14.71 -41.83 14.13
CA ALA A 665 -14.43 -43.14 14.73
C ALA A 665 -13.50 -43.99 13.84
N ALA A 666 -13.71 -43.97 12.52
CA ALA A 666 -12.82 -44.63 11.56
C ALA A 666 -11.40 -44.03 11.58
N THR A 667 -11.26 -42.70 11.69
CA THR A 667 -9.94 -42.08 11.86
C THR A 667 -9.29 -42.39 13.21
N ALA A 668 -10.08 -42.66 14.26
CA ALA A 668 -9.62 -43.04 15.59
C ALA A 668 -9.01 -44.46 15.65
N LEU A 669 -9.23 -45.29 14.63
CA LEU A 669 -8.54 -46.59 14.49
C LEU A 669 -7.02 -46.45 14.37
N ARG A 670 -6.52 -45.24 14.06
CA ARG A 670 -5.08 -44.98 13.95
C ARG A 670 -4.48 -44.60 15.29
N PRO A 671 -3.36 -45.22 15.70
CA PRO A 671 -2.76 -44.98 17.01
C PRO A 671 -2.38 -43.51 17.23
N GLU A 672 -1.93 -42.82 16.19
CA GLU A 672 -1.56 -41.40 16.22
C GLU A 672 -2.74 -40.46 16.53
N ARG A 673 -3.95 -40.78 16.05
CA ARG A 673 -5.14 -39.92 16.14
C ARG A 673 -6.22 -40.44 17.07
N ARG A 674 -5.99 -41.62 17.68
CA ARG A 674 -6.97 -42.36 18.49
C ARG A 674 -7.63 -41.50 19.57
N ARG A 675 -6.86 -40.70 20.30
CA ARG A 675 -7.39 -39.87 21.39
C ARG A 675 -8.26 -38.74 20.86
N THR A 676 -7.72 -37.93 19.95
CA THR A 676 -8.42 -36.73 19.44
C THR A 676 -9.64 -37.08 18.62
N ALA A 677 -9.50 -38.01 17.67
CA ALA A 677 -10.59 -38.46 16.82
C ALA A 677 -11.64 -39.27 17.60
N GLY A 678 -11.22 -40.02 18.63
CA GLY A 678 -12.14 -40.74 19.52
C GLY A 678 -13.05 -39.79 20.29
N TYR A 679 -12.50 -38.74 20.91
CA TYR A 679 -13.32 -37.73 21.59
C TYR A 679 -14.25 -36.97 20.63
N LEU A 680 -13.77 -36.64 19.42
CA LEU A 680 -14.57 -35.99 18.39
C LEU A 680 -15.72 -36.89 17.92
N ALA A 681 -15.48 -38.18 17.71
CA ALA A 681 -16.52 -39.15 17.37
C ALA A 681 -17.59 -39.23 18.47
N THR A 682 -17.19 -39.35 19.73
CA THR A 682 -18.13 -39.38 20.87
C THR A 682 -18.97 -38.10 20.93
N ALA A 683 -18.35 -36.94 20.78
CA ALA A 683 -19.07 -35.66 20.78
C ALA A 683 -20.10 -35.58 19.64
N LEU A 684 -19.72 -35.97 18.42
CA LEU A 684 -20.61 -35.97 17.26
C LEU A 684 -21.77 -36.95 17.40
N PHE A 685 -21.55 -38.15 17.93
CA PHE A 685 -22.65 -39.11 18.19
C PHE A 685 -23.60 -38.64 19.28
N VAL A 686 -23.08 -38.00 20.33
CA VAL A 686 -23.91 -37.42 21.40
C VAL A 686 -24.74 -36.27 20.84
N LEU A 687 -24.15 -35.37 20.04
CA LEU A 687 -24.88 -34.29 19.38
C LEU A 687 -25.94 -34.84 18.40
N ALA A 688 -25.60 -35.83 17.59
CA ALA A 688 -26.54 -36.50 16.69
C ALA A 688 -27.76 -37.06 17.46
N SER A 689 -27.50 -37.70 18.60
CA SER A 689 -28.55 -38.28 19.44
C SER A 689 -29.47 -37.20 20.01
N TRP A 690 -28.91 -36.08 20.48
CA TRP A 690 -29.68 -34.95 21.00
C TRP A 690 -30.53 -34.27 19.94
N VAL A 691 -29.94 -34.00 18.77
CA VAL A 691 -30.68 -33.44 17.63
C VAL A 691 -31.80 -34.39 17.22
N ARG A 692 -31.55 -35.71 17.17
CA ARG A 692 -32.59 -36.70 16.84
C ARG A 692 -33.72 -36.73 17.86
N LEU A 693 -33.39 -36.67 19.16
CA LEU A 693 -34.38 -36.62 20.24
C LEU A 693 -35.26 -35.36 20.13
N SER A 694 -34.63 -34.20 19.87
CA SER A 694 -35.37 -32.96 19.64
C SER A 694 -36.31 -33.05 18.43
N ALA A 695 -35.84 -33.65 17.33
CA ALA A 695 -36.65 -33.87 16.13
C ALA A 695 -37.81 -34.85 16.35
N SER A 696 -37.68 -35.77 17.32
CA SER A 696 -38.77 -36.66 17.74
C SER A 696 -39.76 -36.04 18.73
N GLY A 697 -39.64 -34.73 19.02
CA GLY A 697 -40.53 -34.02 19.93
C GLY A 697 -40.26 -34.28 21.42
N VAL A 698 -39.09 -34.84 21.78
CA VAL A 698 -38.70 -35.02 23.18
C VAL A 698 -38.30 -33.67 23.76
N SER A 699 -39.25 -32.98 24.38
CA SER A 699 -39.08 -31.63 24.92
C SER A 699 -38.54 -31.60 26.35
N SER A 700 -38.48 -32.73 27.07
CA SER A 700 -38.04 -32.83 28.47
C SER A 700 -36.79 -33.72 28.65
N PRO A 701 -35.58 -33.32 28.17
CA PRO A 701 -34.31 -33.99 28.43
C PRO A 701 -34.07 -34.33 29.91
N GLU A 702 -34.58 -33.53 30.83
CA GLU A 702 -34.40 -33.68 32.27
C GLU A 702 -34.96 -35.02 32.78
N ALA A 703 -36.07 -35.50 32.20
CA ALA A 703 -36.70 -36.76 32.59
C ALA A 703 -35.79 -37.98 32.37
N TYR A 704 -34.92 -37.92 31.37
CA TYR A 704 -34.03 -39.03 30.99
C TYR A 704 -32.59 -38.81 31.45
N THR A 705 -32.18 -37.57 31.72
CA THR A 705 -30.81 -37.23 32.12
C THR A 705 -30.64 -37.18 33.64
N LEU A 706 -31.64 -36.69 34.39
CA LEU A 706 -31.58 -36.65 35.87
C LEU A 706 -31.39 -38.04 36.51
N PRO A 707 -32.09 -39.11 36.07
CA PRO A 707 -31.88 -40.45 36.62
C PRO A 707 -30.47 -41.00 36.39
N VAL A 708 -29.73 -40.46 35.41
CA VAL A 708 -28.33 -40.83 35.12
C VAL A 708 -27.36 -39.93 35.90
N THR A 709 -27.64 -38.64 35.99
CA THR A 709 -26.81 -37.67 36.69
C THR A 709 -26.75 -37.94 38.20
N VAL A 710 -27.85 -38.33 38.84
CA VAL A 710 -27.86 -38.60 40.29
C VAL A 710 -26.91 -39.75 40.67
N PRO A 711 -26.99 -40.97 40.08
CA PRO A 711 -26.01 -42.02 40.32
C PRO A 711 -24.58 -41.65 39.91
N ALA A 712 -24.39 -40.93 38.80
CA ALA A 712 -23.06 -40.49 38.37
C ALA A 712 -22.40 -39.55 39.40
N LEU A 713 -23.17 -38.64 40.00
CA LEU A 713 -22.72 -37.78 41.09
C LEU A 713 -22.42 -38.60 42.35
N VAL A 714 -23.26 -39.59 42.71
CA VAL A 714 -23.01 -40.49 43.84
C VAL A 714 -21.71 -41.28 43.64
N ILE A 715 -21.47 -41.82 42.45
CA ILE A 715 -20.21 -42.49 42.10
C ILE A 715 -19.04 -41.52 42.18
N GLY A 716 -19.19 -40.28 41.69
CA GLY A 716 -18.20 -39.21 41.83
C GLY A 716 -17.84 -38.93 43.29
N VAL A 717 -18.84 -38.86 44.17
CA VAL A 717 -18.67 -38.69 45.63
C VAL A 717 -17.95 -39.90 46.24
N LEU A 718 -18.39 -41.12 45.94
CA LEU A 718 -17.77 -42.35 46.45
C LEU A 718 -16.32 -42.51 45.98
N ARG A 719 -16.03 -42.18 44.72
CA ARG A 719 -14.68 -42.20 44.16
C ARG A 719 -13.79 -41.20 44.88
N ARG A 720 -14.27 -39.97 45.13
CA ARG A 720 -13.51 -38.95 45.87
C ARG A 720 -13.31 -39.24 47.34
N ARG A 721 -14.24 -39.98 47.96
CA ARG A 721 -14.07 -40.48 49.34
C ARG A 721 -12.96 -41.51 49.42
N ARG A 722 -12.76 -42.33 48.38
CA ARG A 722 -11.68 -43.33 48.30
C ARG A 722 -10.36 -42.75 47.80
N ASP A 723 -10.41 -41.79 46.88
CA ASP A 723 -9.25 -41.13 46.29
C ASP A 723 -9.38 -39.59 46.37
N PRO A 724 -8.84 -38.97 47.43
CA PRO A 724 -8.87 -37.52 47.62
C PRO A 724 -8.05 -36.74 46.57
N ALA A 725 -7.21 -37.40 45.78
CA ALA A 725 -6.41 -36.77 44.73
C ALA A 725 -7.16 -36.65 43.39
N ALA A 726 -8.30 -37.33 43.23
CA ALA A 726 -9.11 -37.29 42.01
C ALA A 726 -9.65 -35.87 41.73
N SER A 727 -9.45 -35.38 40.51
CA SER A 727 -9.90 -34.04 40.11
C SER A 727 -11.42 -33.93 40.09
N SER A 728 -11.95 -32.79 40.55
CA SER A 728 -13.40 -32.52 40.52
C SER A 728 -14.02 -32.63 39.11
N TRP A 729 -13.24 -32.32 38.07
CA TRP A 729 -13.66 -32.45 36.66
C TRP A 729 -13.91 -33.90 36.23
N THR A 730 -13.05 -34.84 36.62
CA THR A 730 -13.24 -36.26 36.26
C THR A 730 -14.31 -36.96 37.11
N ALA A 731 -14.59 -36.44 38.30
CA ALA A 731 -15.58 -37.01 39.22
C ALA A 731 -17.01 -36.50 38.95
N TYR A 732 -17.19 -35.21 38.69
CA TYR A 732 -18.53 -34.60 38.60
C TYR A 732 -18.84 -33.95 37.26
N GLY A 733 -17.83 -33.58 36.47
CA GLY A 733 -18.02 -32.78 35.25
C GLY A 733 -18.89 -33.49 34.21
N ALA A 734 -18.59 -34.75 33.90
CA ALA A 734 -19.38 -35.54 32.94
C ALA A 734 -20.83 -35.75 33.41
N GLY A 735 -21.04 -36.10 34.68
CA GLY A 735 -22.38 -36.31 35.24
C GLY A 735 -23.24 -35.05 35.22
N LEU A 736 -22.67 -33.89 35.52
CA LEU A 736 -23.37 -32.60 35.48
C LEU A 736 -23.66 -32.14 34.04
N ALA A 737 -22.69 -32.28 33.13
CA ALA A 737 -22.85 -31.87 31.75
C ALA A 737 -23.98 -32.61 31.03
N VAL A 738 -24.21 -33.89 31.37
CA VAL A 738 -25.26 -34.74 30.78
C VAL A 738 -26.67 -34.18 31.00
N THR A 739 -26.95 -33.52 32.15
CA THR A 739 -28.25 -32.89 32.41
C THR A 739 -28.25 -31.40 32.07
N LEU A 740 -27.20 -30.66 32.48
CA LEU A 740 -27.21 -29.20 32.41
C LEU A 740 -27.10 -28.65 30.98
N VAL A 741 -26.33 -29.29 30.10
CA VAL A 741 -26.14 -28.79 28.73
C VAL A 741 -27.42 -28.96 27.90
N PRO A 742 -28.07 -30.15 27.84
CA PRO A 742 -29.33 -30.30 27.12
C PRO A 742 -30.45 -29.45 27.70
N ALA A 743 -30.53 -29.32 29.04
CA ALA A 743 -31.54 -28.50 29.70
C ALA A 743 -31.39 -27.00 29.37
N LEU A 744 -30.16 -26.49 29.27
CA LEU A 744 -29.89 -25.11 28.86
C LEU A 744 -30.33 -24.83 27.42
N PHE A 745 -29.99 -25.71 26.47
CA PHE A 745 -30.45 -25.58 25.09
C PHE A 745 -31.97 -25.67 24.96
N ALA A 746 -32.59 -26.56 25.73
CA ALA A 746 -34.04 -26.72 25.72
C ALA A 746 -34.76 -25.52 26.37
N ALA A 747 -34.16 -24.87 27.38
CA ALA A 747 -34.68 -23.65 27.98
C ALA A 747 -34.69 -22.47 26.98
N TRP A 748 -33.67 -22.34 26.14
CA TRP A 748 -33.60 -21.26 25.12
C TRP A 748 -34.63 -21.38 24.00
N GLY A 749 -35.15 -22.59 23.76
CA GLY A 749 -36.20 -22.84 22.78
C GLY A 749 -37.61 -22.84 23.37
N ASP A 750 -37.76 -22.73 24.69
CA ASP A 750 -39.04 -22.83 25.37
C ASP A 750 -39.68 -21.43 25.51
N PRO A 751 -40.90 -21.20 24.98
CA PRO A 751 -41.60 -19.93 25.18
C PRO A 751 -42.03 -19.68 26.63
N HIS A 752 -41.97 -20.69 27.52
CA HIS A 752 -42.47 -20.60 28.89
C HIS A 752 -41.37 -20.25 29.90
N TRP A 753 -41.67 -19.32 30.82
CA TRP A 753 -40.78 -18.81 31.87
C TRP A 753 -40.38 -19.84 32.95
N LEU A 754 -41.15 -20.93 33.11
CA LEU A 754 -41.00 -21.90 34.20
C LEU A 754 -39.68 -22.67 34.11
N ARG A 755 -39.28 -23.05 32.91
CA ARG A 755 -38.14 -23.93 32.68
C ARG A 755 -36.79 -23.22 32.85
N PRO A 756 -36.57 -22.01 32.29
CA PRO A 756 -35.42 -21.18 32.63
C PRO A 756 -35.33 -20.94 34.14
N LEU A 757 -36.45 -20.61 34.79
CA LEU A 757 -36.46 -20.38 36.25
C LEU A 757 -36.00 -21.60 37.05
N LEU A 758 -36.53 -22.79 36.76
CA LEU A 758 -36.11 -24.03 37.43
C LEU A 758 -34.65 -24.38 37.16
N LEU A 759 -34.18 -24.19 35.91
CA LEU A 759 -32.78 -24.39 35.55
C LEU A 759 -31.87 -23.40 36.29
N GLY A 760 -32.24 -22.13 36.35
CA GLY A 760 -31.54 -21.08 37.08
C GLY A 760 -31.46 -21.37 38.58
N VAL A 761 -32.56 -21.80 39.22
CA VAL A 761 -32.53 -22.20 40.64
C VAL A 761 -31.61 -23.40 40.86
N ALA A 762 -31.70 -24.44 40.02
CA ALA A 762 -30.83 -25.61 40.12
C ALA A 762 -29.35 -25.24 39.91
N ALA A 763 -29.05 -24.42 38.91
CA ALA A 763 -27.71 -23.95 38.61
C ALA A 763 -27.13 -23.07 39.74
N LEU A 764 -27.97 -22.26 40.39
CA LEU A 764 -27.63 -21.48 41.58
C LEU A 764 -27.29 -22.38 42.78
N VAL A 765 -28.09 -23.42 43.02
CA VAL A 765 -27.80 -24.39 44.09
C VAL A 765 -26.48 -25.10 43.82
N ILE A 766 -26.24 -25.56 42.58
CA ILE A 766 -25.00 -26.24 42.18
C ILE A 766 -23.78 -25.32 42.33
N THR A 767 -23.88 -24.04 41.98
CA THR A 767 -22.79 -23.06 42.16
C THR A 767 -22.49 -22.79 43.62
N LEU A 768 -23.52 -22.59 44.44
CA LEU A 768 -23.35 -22.38 45.88
C LEU A 768 -22.73 -23.62 46.54
N LEU A 769 -23.12 -24.83 46.11
CA LEU A 769 -22.51 -26.08 46.57
C LEU A 769 -21.04 -26.18 46.12
N GLY A 770 -20.73 -25.81 44.88
CA GLY A 770 -19.37 -25.77 44.34
C GLY A 770 -18.49 -24.79 45.11
N ALA A 771 -19.01 -23.62 45.48
CA ALA A 771 -18.32 -22.62 46.30
C ALA A 771 -18.10 -23.11 47.74
N ARG A 772 -19.12 -23.69 48.39
CA ARG A 772 -19.03 -24.21 49.77
C ARG A 772 -18.09 -25.41 49.87
N LEU A 773 -18.17 -26.34 48.94
CA LEU A 773 -17.36 -27.57 48.92
C LEU A 773 -16.00 -27.39 48.24
N ARG A 774 -15.69 -26.19 47.73
CA ARG A 774 -14.46 -25.87 46.99
C ARG A 774 -14.20 -26.81 45.81
N LEU A 775 -15.23 -27.08 45.02
CA LEU A 775 -15.20 -27.96 43.84
C LEU A 775 -15.27 -27.12 42.55
N GLN A 776 -14.21 -27.14 41.74
CA GLN A 776 -14.14 -26.34 40.51
C GLN A 776 -15.23 -26.71 39.50
N ALA A 777 -15.45 -28.01 39.26
CA ALA A 777 -16.39 -28.47 38.22
C ALA A 777 -17.84 -28.01 38.48
N LEU A 778 -18.31 -28.08 39.73
CA LEU A 778 -19.65 -27.63 40.11
C LEU A 778 -19.79 -26.11 39.98
N LEU A 779 -18.80 -25.36 40.48
CA LEU A 779 -18.82 -23.91 40.45
C LEU A 779 -18.79 -23.37 39.01
N VAL A 780 -17.93 -23.93 38.16
CA VAL A 780 -17.79 -23.49 36.77
C VAL A 780 -19.02 -23.89 35.96
N LEU A 781 -19.42 -25.17 35.96
CA LEU A 781 -20.56 -25.62 35.13
C LEU A 781 -21.88 -24.99 35.57
N GLY A 782 -22.17 -24.98 36.88
CA GLY A 782 -23.37 -24.31 37.39
C GLY A 782 -23.34 -22.81 37.12
N GLY A 783 -22.17 -22.17 37.24
CA GLY A 783 -22.04 -20.72 37.07
C GLY A 783 -22.16 -20.29 35.63
N THR A 784 -21.61 -21.09 34.71
CA THR A 784 -21.78 -20.86 33.28
C THR A 784 -23.22 -21.03 32.84
N VAL A 785 -23.91 -22.07 33.33
CA VAL A 785 -25.32 -22.31 32.98
C VAL A 785 -26.19 -21.19 33.52
N LEU A 786 -26.01 -20.82 34.80
CA LEU A 786 -26.73 -19.70 35.42
C LEU A 786 -26.50 -18.37 34.69
N ALA A 787 -25.26 -18.08 34.28
CA ALA A 787 -24.93 -16.86 33.57
C ALA A 787 -25.53 -16.82 32.15
N LEU A 788 -25.49 -17.95 31.44
CA LEU A 788 -26.05 -18.08 30.10
C LEU A 788 -27.57 -18.02 30.10
N ASP A 789 -28.21 -18.65 31.07
CA ASP A 789 -29.66 -18.62 31.30
C ASP A 789 -30.13 -17.19 31.65
N ALA A 790 -29.46 -16.54 32.61
CA ALA A 790 -29.75 -15.15 32.96
C ALA A 790 -29.51 -14.18 31.80
N LEU A 791 -28.47 -14.40 30.99
CA LEU A 791 -28.19 -13.57 29.82
C LEU A 791 -29.28 -13.71 28.75
N HIS A 792 -29.76 -14.94 28.50
CA HIS A 792 -30.83 -15.21 27.55
C HIS A 792 -32.13 -14.51 27.99
N GLU A 793 -32.51 -14.63 29.26
CA GLU A 793 -33.69 -13.97 29.82
C GLU A 793 -33.59 -12.43 29.83
N LEU A 794 -32.40 -11.88 30.08
CA LEU A 794 -32.17 -10.43 30.10
C LEU A 794 -32.03 -9.82 28.71
N ALA A 795 -31.64 -10.60 27.69
CA ALA A 795 -31.42 -10.12 26.32
C ALA A 795 -32.58 -9.30 25.73
N PRO A 796 -33.85 -9.76 25.76
CA PRO A 796 -34.96 -8.98 25.20
C PRO A 796 -35.16 -7.65 25.93
N TYR A 797 -35.02 -7.61 27.26
CA TYR A 797 -35.16 -6.39 28.05
C TYR A 797 -34.00 -5.41 27.77
N VAL A 798 -32.78 -5.91 27.63
CA VAL A 798 -31.60 -5.09 27.27
C VAL A 798 -31.77 -4.49 25.88
N VAL A 799 -32.24 -5.25 24.90
CA VAL A 799 -32.49 -4.75 23.54
C VAL A 799 -33.60 -3.69 23.53
N GLN A 800 -34.65 -3.86 24.33
CA GLN A 800 -35.71 -2.85 24.48
C GLN A 800 -35.18 -1.54 25.09
N VAL A 801 -34.38 -1.63 26.15
CA VAL A 801 -33.78 -0.45 26.81
C VAL A 801 -32.76 0.24 25.89
N VAL A 802 -31.94 -0.53 25.17
CA VAL A 802 -30.97 0.02 24.20
C VAL A 802 -31.68 0.64 22.99
N GLY A 803 -32.76 0.02 22.52
CA GLY A 803 -33.59 0.55 21.44
C GLY A 803 -34.30 1.85 21.81
N ALA A 804 -34.61 2.06 23.09
CA ALA A 804 -35.18 3.29 23.63
C ALA A 804 -34.14 4.41 23.88
N MET A 805 -32.83 4.09 23.87
CA MET A 805 -31.77 5.07 24.11
C MET A 805 -31.29 5.77 22.83
N PRO A 806 -30.92 7.06 22.90
CA PRO A 806 -30.28 7.75 21.78
C PRO A 806 -29.00 7.04 21.32
N ARG A 807 -28.79 6.90 20.00
CA ARG A 807 -27.68 6.12 19.39
C ARG A 807 -26.27 6.51 19.86
N TRP A 808 -26.07 7.72 20.39
CA TRP A 808 -24.79 8.21 20.92
C TRP A 808 -24.46 7.70 22.34
N VAL A 809 -25.44 7.17 23.08
CA VAL A 809 -25.25 6.70 24.46
C VAL A 809 -24.51 5.36 24.50
N ALA A 810 -24.75 4.47 23.54
CA ALA A 810 -24.06 3.18 23.42
C ALA A 810 -22.53 3.31 23.27
N PRO A 811 -21.97 4.13 22.35
CA PRO A 811 -20.53 4.34 22.28
C PRO A 811 -19.97 5.10 23.49
N ALA A 812 -20.74 5.99 24.10
CA ALA A 812 -20.33 6.69 25.33
C ALA A 812 -20.20 5.73 26.52
N LEU A 813 -21.18 4.84 26.73
CA LEU A 813 -21.12 3.78 27.74
C LEU A 813 -19.99 2.79 27.46
N ALA A 814 -19.77 2.39 26.21
CA ALA A 814 -18.64 1.55 25.84
C ALA A 814 -17.29 2.23 26.16
N GLY A 815 -17.17 3.53 25.89
CA GLY A 815 -16.00 4.34 26.23
C GLY A 815 -15.77 4.47 27.73
N VAL A 816 -16.83 4.72 28.51
CA VAL A 816 -16.76 4.76 29.98
C VAL A 816 -16.43 3.38 30.57
N LEU A 817 -16.99 2.31 30.01
CA LEU A 817 -16.69 0.94 30.43
C LEU A 817 -15.23 0.57 30.11
N LEU A 818 -14.72 0.94 28.93
CA LEU A 818 -13.31 0.77 28.57
C LEU A 818 -12.39 1.60 29.47
N LEU A 819 -12.77 2.82 29.83
CA LEU A 819 -12.04 3.66 30.78
C LEU A 819 -12.06 3.06 32.19
N ALA A 820 -13.18 2.53 32.67
CA ALA A 820 -13.30 1.89 33.97
C ALA A 820 -12.55 0.54 34.05
N VAL A 821 -12.58 -0.23 32.97
CA VAL A 821 -11.83 -1.50 32.83
C VAL A 821 -10.33 -1.21 32.70
N GLY A 822 -9.93 -0.19 31.94
CA GLY A 822 -8.55 0.29 31.84
C GLY A 822 -8.02 0.81 33.17
N ALA A 823 -8.82 1.58 33.91
CA ALA A 823 -8.45 2.13 35.22
C ALA A 823 -8.33 1.07 36.32
N THR A 824 -9.02 -0.07 36.19
CA THR A 824 -8.96 -1.16 37.18
C THR A 824 -8.16 -2.38 36.71
N TYR A 825 -7.50 -2.29 35.55
CA TYR A 825 -6.81 -3.41 34.91
C TYR A 825 -5.77 -4.06 35.82
N GLU A 826 -4.97 -3.25 36.53
CA GLU A 826 -3.90 -3.75 37.40
C GLU A 826 -4.40 -4.39 38.70
N LYS A 827 -5.55 -3.93 39.22
CA LYS A 827 -6.21 -4.49 40.41
C LYS A 827 -6.95 -5.77 40.03
N ARG A 828 -7.66 -5.77 38.89
CA ARG A 828 -8.37 -6.96 38.37
C ARG A 828 -7.43 -8.03 37.83
N LEU A 829 -6.25 -7.70 37.29
CA LEU A 829 -5.27 -8.72 36.87
C LEU A 829 -4.61 -9.38 38.08
N ARG A 830 -4.40 -8.63 39.18
CA ARG A 830 -3.98 -9.18 40.47
C ARG A 830 -5.08 -10.02 41.12
N ASP A 831 -6.34 -9.58 41.06
CA ASP A 831 -7.49 -10.32 41.58
C ASP A 831 -7.83 -11.55 40.73
N ALA A 832 -7.66 -11.49 39.40
CA ALA A 832 -7.83 -12.61 38.48
C ALA A 832 -6.71 -13.65 38.63
N ARG A 833 -5.47 -13.21 38.88
CA ARG A 833 -4.37 -14.12 39.25
C ARG A 833 -4.63 -14.76 40.62
N ARG A 834 -5.10 -13.99 41.61
CA ARG A 834 -5.55 -14.52 42.92
C ARG A 834 -6.75 -15.46 42.81
N LEU A 835 -7.70 -15.19 41.92
CA LEU A 835 -8.84 -16.05 41.60
C LEU A 835 -8.36 -17.31 40.87
N ARG A 836 -7.41 -17.21 39.94
CA ARG A 836 -6.79 -18.37 39.29
C ARG A 836 -6.01 -19.22 40.28
N ASP A 837 -5.31 -18.60 41.22
CA ASP A 837 -4.56 -19.30 42.27
C ASP A 837 -5.50 -19.82 43.38
N ALA A 838 -6.64 -19.20 43.62
CA ALA A 838 -7.69 -19.70 44.50
C ALA A 838 -8.46 -20.86 43.85
N LEU A 839 -8.85 -20.72 42.58
CA LEU A 839 -9.42 -21.78 41.74
C LEU A 839 -8.43 -22.93 41.68
N GLY A 840 -7.16 -22.71 41.32
CA GLY A 840 -6.11 -23.74 41.28
C GLY A 840 -5.83 -24.44 42.62
N ARG A 841 -6.20 -23.82 43.76
CA ARG A 841 -6.16 -24.42 45.10
C ARG A 841 -7.43 -25.20 45.46
N MET A 842 -8.54 -24.97 44.76
CA MET A 842 -9.76 -25.79 44.84
C MET A 842 -9.54 -27.06 44.02
N ARG A 843 -9.68 -28.23 44.67
CA ARG A 843 -9.45 -29.54 44.03
C ARG A 843 -10.73 -30.05 43.41
#